data_AF-A0A8C3FRG5-F1
#
_entry.id   AF-A0A8C3FRG5-F1
#
_cell.length_a   1.000
_cell.length_b   1.000
_cell.length_c   1.000
_cell.angle_alpha   90.00
_cell.angle_beta   90.00
_cell.angle_gamma   90.00
#
_symmetry.space_group_name_H-M   'P 1'
#
loop_
_entity.id
_entity.type
_entity.pdbx_description
1 polymer ?
#
loop_
_entity_poly.entity_id
_entity_poly.type
_entity_poly.pdbx_seq_one_letter_code
_entity_poly.pdbx_strand_id
1 'polypeptide(L)'
;MAALCEEFTLCGLIASAGAGAGQGVLGLEPGPDPDRVLLTDRGRTATLYKVSDQKPLGCWSVKQDQTITCPAVCNFETGEYIAVHDDKVLRIWKDEDVNLDKVFKATLTAEVYRIHSLPHTEPLVLFKGGAVRTLDALLAAPQQEIENVISDEVIRWSEAFMETQQPVLIFTTEKNGNYFVYVQKVNPNILHKYKLEQEESSHPLSFTAYTKNKILTLLCLYSNGCVYKILMPPQQSVPEEEQILSKSLLLKIVVSDTVLKGASLAILDKDHVAVLGCLDSPPNIAKECLSIWNTKFQTLQTSKELPQGTSGQLWCYGEKFFLTHGKVLTVIVYKCETSSLAAAVGKLKDTQTSGIRTVSSYVNWNMLPEEDLVSPRAQQSVTPKTESKRTLRSRRNNVAKVQRDTLTVEQLLSDIKDSSQNDIEEELRQFLSNAQMSDFQTTIGYIITGLVNRCKTEPTFYPRNCLVQLIQTQGLSYSLCPDLMAVALEKTDVHLLQLCLQQFPDVPEAVTCACLKAFLSINDDSLQGTNVNLDSVISYIDIALNDQVEKQTETVQNGFSSELMEEDSCDIQLTPKPHVVDTEELCPIGPQKAALLNAILHSAYSETFLLPHLKDLSAQQVILFLRYLQYLYIKCSENVSMDFPGMCSPTINQIMDWMCLLLDAHFTVVVMLPEAKGLLFSLHKFVRAQVRFYSELNKIEGSLQELQRIKPQKDFGLYSIEMLELV
;
A
#
# COMPACT_ATOMS: atom_id res chain seq x y z
N MET A 1 3.87 9.24 -2.93
CA MET A 1 5.18 9.19 -2.24
C MET A 1 6.24 9.66 -3.22
N ALA A 2 7.27 10.41 -2.82
CA ALA A 2 8.34 10.72 -3.76
C ALA A 2 9.15 9.47 -4.12
N ALA A 3 9.50 9.35 -5.40
CA ALA A 3 10.27 8.25 -5.92
C ALA A 3 11.34 8.75 -6.88
N LEU A 4 12.54 8.17 -6.78
CA LEU A 4 13.58 8.27 -7.80
C LEU A 4 13.28 7.22 -8.87
N CYS A 5 13.07 7.66 -10.09
CA CYS A 5 12.67 6.82 -11.23
C CYS A 5 13.90 6.48 -12.08
N GLU A 6 13.82 6.75 -13.38
CA GLU A 6 14.85 6.41 -14.35
C GLU A 6 16.12 7.23 -14.14
N GLU A 7 17.25 6.57 -14.37
CA GLU A 7 18.58 7.16 -14.38
C GLU A 7 19.22 6.91 -15.75
N PHE A 8 19.82 7.95 -16.32
CA PHE A 8 20.61 7.82 -17.53
C PHE A 8 21.77 8.81 -17.54
N THR A 9 22.80 8.49 -18.33
CA THR A 9 23.95 9.37 -18.53
C THR A 9 23.65 10.39 -19.62
N LEU A 10 23.82 11.68 -19.34
CA LEU A 10 23.70 12.74 -20.34
C LEU A 10 24.94 12.83 -21.22
N CYS A 11 26.11 12.88 -20.59
CA CYS A 11 27.40 12.95 -21.29
C CYS A 11 28.56 12.46 -20.41
N GLY A 12 29.62 11.97 -21.05
CA GLY A 12 30.90 11.74 -20.39
C GLY A 12 31.66 13.05 -20.20
N LEU A 13 32.20 13.26 -19.00
CA LEU A 13 33.07 14.40 -18.72
C LEU A 13 34.46 14.05 -19.25
N ILE A 14 34.86 14.71 -20.34
CA ILE A 14 36.15 14.44 -21.00
C ILE A 14 37.27 15.02 -20.12
N ALA A 15 38.15 14.14 -19.65
CA ALA A 15 39.45 14.57 -19.14
C ALA A 15 40.28 15.06 -20.33
N SER A 16 40.22 16.35 -20.66
CA SER A 16 41.06 16.88 -21.74
C SER A 16 42.53 16.67 -21.36
N ALA A 17 43.28 16.00 -22.23
CA ALA A 17 44.66 15.62 -21.97
C ALA A 17 45.53 16.89 -21.84
N GLY A 18 46.07 17.12 -20.64
CA GLY A 18 47.17 18.07 -20.41
C GLY A 18 46.80 19.39 -19.72
N ALA A 19 46.23 19.37 -18.52
CA ALA A 19 46.36 20.45 -17.51
C ALA A 19 45.83 19.96 -16.14
N GLY A 20 46.42 20.44 -15.04
CA GLY A 20 46.31 19.92 -13.67
C GLY A 20 44.94 19.98 -12.97
N ALA A 21 44.96 19.65 -11.68
CA ALA A 21 43.86 19.37 -10.76
C ALA A 21 42.76 20.46 -10.62
N GLY A 22 41.95 20.64 -11.67
CA GLY A 22 40.81 21.55 -11.71
C GLY A 22 39.72 21.17 -12.70
N GLN A 23 39.66 19.91 -13.16
CA GLN A 23 38.69 19.44 -14.14
C GLN A 23 37.35 19.10 -13.46
N GLY A 24 36.27 19.76 -13.90
CA GLY A 24 34.91 19.54 -13.42
C GLY A 24 33.90 20.41 -14.17
N VAL A 25 32.62 20.24 -13.88
CA VAL A 25 31.54 21.11 -14.39
C VAL A 25 31.61 22.45 -13.65
N LEU A 26 31.53 23.57 -14.39
CA LEU A 26 31.47 24.91 -13.80
C LEU A 26 30.05 25.19 -13.32
N GLY A 27 29.07 24.87 -14.17
CA GLY A 27 27.66 24.96 -13.86
C GLY A 27 26.81 24.35 -14.96
N LEU A 28 25.58 24.00 -14.59
CA LEU A 28 24.52 23.62 -15.49
C LEU A 28 23.41 24.66 -15.34
N GLU A 29 22.90 25.19 -16.45
CA GLU A 29 21.82 26.17 -16.46
C GLU A 29 20.71 25.73 -17.42
N PRO A 30 19.45 26.13 -17.21
CA PRO A 30 18.35 25.80 -18.10
C PRO A 30 18.51 26.47 -19.48
N GLY A 31 18.19 25.73 -20.54
CA GLY A 31 18.11 26.27 -21.90
C GLY A 31 16.76 26.92 -22.20
N PRO A 32 16.53 27.38 -23.45
CA PRO A 32 15.28 28.06 -23.84
C PRO A 32 14.03 27.18 -23.63
N ASP A 33 14.19 25.87 -23.84
CA ASP A 33 13.14 24.86 -23.67
C ASP A 33 13.41 24.05 -22.39
N PRO A 34 12.37 23.55 -21.70
CA PRO A 34 12.54 22.75 -20.46
C PRO A 34 13.27 21.41 -20.67
N ASP A 35 13.41 20.96 -21.92
CA ASP A 35 14.16 19.75 -22.28
C ASP A 35 15.60 20.05 -22.73
N ARG A 36 16.03 21.32 -22.73
CA ARG A 36 17.39 21.71 -23.08
C ARG A 36 18.12 22.22 -21.85
N VAL A 37 19.39 21.85 -21.72
CA VAL A 37 20.27 22.32 -20.64
C VAL A 37 21.61 22.77 -21.21
N LEU A 38 22.14 23.86 -20.66
CA LEU A 38 23.41 24.45 -21.05
C LEU A 38 24.48 24.05 -20.02
N LEU A 39 25.39 23.18 -20.43
CA LEU A 39 26.50 22.73 -19.63
C LEU A 39 27.72 23.62 -19.87
N THR A 40 28.27 24.20 -18.82
CA THR A 40 29.54 24.94 -18.87
C THR A 40 30.61 24.15 -18.13
N ASP A 41 31.70 23.81 -18.82
CA ASP A 41 32.83 23.10 -18.21
C ASP A 41 33.79 24.12 -17.53
N ARG A 42 34.56 23.69 -16.51
CA ARG A 42 35.62 24.50 -15.87
C ARG A 42 36.84 24.71 -16.77
N GLY A 43 36.61 25.21 -17.97
CA GLY A 43 37.62 25.47 -18.97
C GLY A 43 37.10 26.49 -19.97
N ARG A 44 36.82 26.01 -21.18
CA ARG A 44 36.58 26.88 -22.34
C ARG A 44 35.29 26.61 -23.09
N THR A 45 34.51 25.59 -22.69
CA THR A 45 33.39 25.06 -23.47
C THR A 45 32.04 25.31 -22.79
N ALA A 46 31.06 25.73 -23.58
CA ALA A 46 29.65 25.72 -23.25
C ALA A 46 28.93 24.84 -24.27
N THR A 47 28.19 23.83 -23.81
CA THR A 47 27.52 22.84 -24.66
C THR A 47 26.04 22.76 -24.32
N LEU A 48 25.18 22.97 -25.32
CA LEU A 48 23.74 22.81 -25.19
C LEU A 48 23.36 21.35 -25.46
N TYR A 49 22.70 20.71 -24.51
CA TYR A 49 22.21 19.34 -24.63
C TYR A 49 20.69 19.31 -24.70
N LYS A 50 20.16 18.41 -25.53
CA LYS A 50 18.78 17.96 -25.43
C LYS A 50 18.72 16.73 -24.53
N VAL A 51 18.00 16.85 -23.42
CA VAL A 51 18.01 15.86 -22.34
C VAL A 51 17.29 14.57 -22.75
N SER A 52 16.16 14.66 -23.47
CA SER A 52 15.42 13.47 -23.93
C SER A 52 16.24 12.56 -24.85
N ASP A 53 17.04 13.17 -25.74
CA ASP A 53 17.74 12.46 -26.80
C ASP A 53 19.20 12.15 -26.43
N GLN A 54 19.67 12.67 -25.29
CA GLN A 54 21.06 12.58 -24.82
C GLN A 54 22.08 13.09 -25.86
N LYS A 55 21.70 14.12 -26.62
CA LYS A 55 22.49 14.65 -27.74
C LYS A 55 22.90 16.10 -27.51
N PRO A 56 24.18 16.44 -27.77
CA PRO A 56 24.58 17.83 -27.88
C PRO A 56 23.97 18.43 -29.14
N LEU A 57 23.33 19.59 -29.00
CA LEU A 57 22.78 20.38 -30.10
C LEU A 57 23.80 21.41 -30.60
N GLY A 58 24.54 22.03 -29.69
CA GLY A 58 25.56 23.03 -29.98
C GLY A 58 26.69 22.99 -28.97
N CYS A 59 27.91 23.26 -29.42
CA CYS A 59 29.10 23.34 -28.57
C CYS A 59 29.94 24.54 -28.99
N TRP A 60 30.14 25.45 -28.06
CA TRP A 60 30.86 26.69 -28.27
C TRP A 60 32.07 26.75 -27.37
N SER A 61 33.21 27.14 -27.94
CA SER A 61 34.46 27.22 -27.18
C SER A 61 35.15 28.56 -27.37
N VAL A 62 35.66 29.14 -26.28
CA VAL A 62 36.54 30.32 -26.31
C VAL A 62 37.96 29.91 -26.72
N LYS A 63 38.81 30.91 -27.01
CA LYS A 63 40.20 30.68 -27.43
C LYS A 63 41.01 29.93 -26.37
N GLN A 64 42.12 29.34 -26.78
CA GLN A 64 42.98 28.54 -25.89
C GLN A 64 43.56 29.33 -24.71
N ASP A 65 43.69 30.64 -24.84
CA ASP A 65 44.19 31.57 -23.81
C ASP A 65 43.08 32.13 -22.91
N GLN A 66 41.81 31.84 -23.18
CA GLN A 66 40.66 32.39 -22.49
C GLN A 66 39.95 31.32 -21.66
N THR A 67 39.35 31.74 -20.55
CA THR A 67 38.60 30.83 -19.69
C THR A 67 37.24 31.39 -19.32
N ILE A 68 36.22 30.54 -19.39
CA ILE A 68 34.87 30.91 -18.95
C ILE A 68 34.86 30.87 -17.42
N THR A 69 34.57 32.01 -16.79
CA THR A 69 34.71 32.16 -15.33
C THR A 69 33.40 32.04 -14.56
N CYS A 70 32.25 32.22 -15.22
CA CYS A 70 30.93 31.92 -14.66
C CYS A 70 30.08 31.05 -15.60
N PRO A 71 29.08 30.31 -15.10
CA PRO A 71 28.18 29.51 -15.94
C PRO A 71 27.54 30.35 -17.05
N ALA A 72 27.48 29.80 -18.26
CA ALA A 72 26.76 30.41 -19.37
C ALA A 72 25.25 30.27 -19.14
N VAL A 73 24.49 31.31 -19.48
CA VAL A 73 23.03 31.36 -19.29
C VAL A 73 22.32 31.68 -20.61
N CYS A 74 21.05 31.28 -20.71
CA CYS A 74 20.18 31.68 -21.81
C CYS A 74 19.35 32.90 -21.41
N ASN A 75 19.31 33.94 -22.23
CA ASN A 75 18.29 34.97 -22.14
C ASN A 75 16.97 34.42 -22.67
N PHE A 76 15.96 34.30 -21.81
CA PHE A 76 14.67 33.73 -22.17
C PHE A 76 13.80 34.67 -23.04
N GLU A 77 14.09 35.97 -23.04
CA GLU A 77 13.36 36.95 -23.85
C GLU A 77 13.87 37.00 -25.29
N THR A 78 15.19 36.98 -25.46
CA THR A 78 15.83 37.10 -26.80
C THR A 78 16.22 35.75 -27.41
N GLY A 79 16.31 34.69 -26.61
CA GLY A 79 16.82 33.38 -27.04
C GLY A 79 18.34 33.35 -27.25
N GLU A 80 19.07 34.37 -26.79
CA GLU A 80 20.52 34.48 -26.92
C GLU A 80 21.23 33.88 -25.71
N TYR A 81 22.44 33.38 -25.92
CA TYR A 81 23.30 32.83 -24.89
C TYR A 81 24.34 33.85 -24.44
N ILE A 82 24.61 33.87 -23.14
CA ILE A 82 25.50 34.84 -22.52
C ILE A 82 26.52 34.11 -21.65
N ALA A 83 27.79 34.48 -21.78
CA ALA A 83 28.86 34.02 -20.90
C ALA A 83 29.87 35.12 -20.63
N VAL A 84 30.58 34.98 -19.51
CA VAL A 84 31.72 35.83 -19.16
C VAL A 84 32.99 35.02 -19.21
N HIS A 85 33.99 35.54 -19.91
CA HIS A 85 35.34 35.02 -19.87
C HIS A 85 36.30 36.04 -19.25
N ASP A 86 37.33 35.50 -18.60
CA ASP A 86 38.39 36.27 -17.93
C ASP A 86 37.83 37.33 -16.96
N ASP A 87 36.75 36.98 -16.26
CA ASP A 87 36.01 37.75 -15.26
C ASP A 87 35.37 39.08 -15.70
N LYS A 88 35.73 39.63 -16.86
CA LYS A 88 35.28 40.98 -17.27
C LYS A 88 34.69 41.05 -18.67
N VAL A 89 34.92 40.05 -19.52
CA VAL A 89 34.51 40.12 -20.93
C VAL A 89 33.23 39.33 -21.14
N LEU A 90 32.13 40.04 -21.40
CA LEU A 90 30.83 39.48 -21.69
C LEU A 90 30.73 39.16 -23.19
N ARG A 91 30.23 37.96 -23.51
CA ARG A 91 29.90 37.53 -24.88
C ARG A 91 28.43 37.17 -24.99
N ILE A 92 27.82 37.55 -26.12
CA ILE A 92 26.44 37.22 -26.47
C ILE A 92 26.42 36.57 -27.86
N TRP A 93 25.77 35.42 -27.99
CA TRP A 93 25.66 34.67 -29.25
C TRP A 93 24.32 33.94 -29.39
N LYS A 94 24.02 33.46 -30.59
CA LYS A 94 22.84 32.66 -30.94
C LYS A 94 23.22 31.24 -31.31
N ASP A 95 22.22 30.37 -31.42
CA ASP A 95 22.41 28.96 -31.81
C ASP A 95 23.09 28.81 -33.19
N GLU A 96 22.85 29.78 -34.09
CA GLU A 96 23.43 29.82 -35.44
C GLU A 96 24.93 30.17 -35.46
N ASP A 97 25.46 30.74 -34.37
CA ASP A 97 26.84 31.24 -34.32
C ASP A 97 27.82 30.08 -34.07
N VAL A 98 28.63 29.75 -35.08
CA VAL A 98 29.60 28.63 -34.98
C VAL A 98 30.88 29.01 -34.22
N ASN A 99 31.25 30.31 -34.21
CA ASN A 99 32.52 30.75 -33.64
C ASN A 99 32.33 31.94 -32.69
N LEU A 100 32.57 31.71 -31.39
CA LEU A 100 32.47 32.73 -30.34
C LEU A 100 33.39 33.94 -30.56
N ASP A 101 34.46 33.85 -31.35
CA ASP A 101 35.38 34.97 -31.55
C ASP A 101 34.83 36.10 -32.41
N LYS A 102 33.80 35.80 -33.21
CA LYS A 102 33.15 36.75 -34.11
C LYS A 102 31.87 37.34 -33.53
N VAL A 103 31.41 36.82 -32.39
CA VAL A 103 30.17 37.22 -31.75
C VAL A 103 30.37 38.52 -30.98
N PHE A 104 29.27 39.10 -30.51
CA PHE A 104 29.31 40.33 -29.74
C PHE A 104 30.18 40.17 -28.48
N LYS A 105 31.01 41.17 -28.19
CA LYS A 105 31.84 41.24 -26.99
C LYS A 105 31.78 42.62 -26.35
N ALA A 106 31.68 42.65 -25.03
CA ALA A 106 31.76 43.87 -24.23
C ALA A 106 32.70 43.65 -23.04
N THR A 107 33.61 44.59 -22.79
CA THR A 107 34.49 44.56 -21.63
C THR A 107 33.93 45.45 -20.53
N LEU A 108 33.70 44.87 -19.36
CA LEU A 108 33.16 45.53 -18.18
C LEU A 108 34.27 46.08 -17.29
N THR A 109 33.93 47.08 -16.46
CA THR A 109 34.88 47.76 -15.55
C THR A 109 35.22 46.93 -14.31
N ALA A 110 34.28 46.13 -13.82
CA ALA A 110 34.43 45.26 -12.65
C ALA A 110 34.28 43.78 -12.99
N GLU A 111 34.77 42.92 -12.09
CA GLU A 111 34.73 41.47 -12.23
C GLU A 111 33.34 40.91 -11.92
N VAL A 112 32.81 40.08 -12.83
CA VAL A 112 31.52 39.41 -12.70
C VAL A 112 31.68 38.16 -11.84
N TYR A 113 30.75 37.96 -10.91
CA TYR A 113 30.64 36.73 -10.13
C TYR A 113 29.73 35.72 -10.82
N ARG A 114 28.50 36.11 -11.17
CA ARG A 114 27.51 35.24 -11.81
C ARG A 114 26.46 36.05 -12.57
N ILE A 115 25.92 35.47 -13.63
CA ILE A 115 24.74 35.98 -14.33
C ILE A 115 23.55 35.09 -13.95
N HIS A 116 22.43 35.72 -13.59
CA HIS A 116 21.18 35.05 -13.26
C HIS A 116 20.16 35.36 -14.35
N SER A 117 19.64 34.32 -14.99
CA SER A 117 18.57 34.47 -15.97
C SER A 117 17.25 33.96 -15.39
N LEU A 118 16.19 34.73 -15.59
CA LEU A 118 14.85 34.45 -15.11
C LEU A 118 13.86 34.52 -16.29
N PRO A 119 12.81 33.67 -16.31
CA PRO A 119 11.80 33.73 -17.37
C PRO A 119 11.08 35.08 -17.40
N HIS A 120 10.85 35.63 -18.59
CA HIS A 120 10.12 36.89 -18.81
C HIS A 120 10.74 38.13 -18.15
N THR A 121 12.05 38.08 -17.88
CA THR A 121 12.81 39.23 -17.42
C THR A 121 14.21 39.19 -17.98
N GLU A 122 14.81 40.36 -18.09
CA GLU A 122 16.20 40.53 -18.44
C GLU A 122 17.17 39.86 -17.44
N PRO A 123 18.28 39.24 -17.91
CA PRO A 123 19.32 38.71 -17.04
C PRO A 123 19.95 39.74 -16.11
N LEU A 124 20.19 39.33 -14.86
CA LEU A 124 20.86 40.13 -13.83
C LEU A 124 22.32 39.72 -13.72
N VAL A 125 23.21 40.70 -13.71
CA VAL A 125 24.65 40.50 -13.54
C VAL A 125 25.05 40.87 -12.12
N LEU A 126 25.55 39.89 -11.36
CA LEU A 126 26.11 40.08 -10.03
C LEU A 126 27.64 40.19 -10.14
N PHE A 127 28.20 41.29 -9.66
CA PHE A 127 29.64 41.52 -9.61
C PHE A 127 30.25 40.94 -8.33
N LYS A 128 31.56 40.61 -8.38
CA LYS A 128 32.30 40.15 -7.18
C LYS A 128 32.30 41.20 -6.06
N GLY A 129 32.13 42.48 -6.40
CA GLY A 129 31.93 43.57 -5.45
C GLY A 129 30.51 43.69 -4.87
N GLY A 130 29.59 42.77 -5.18
CA GLY A 130 28.22 42.74 -4.65
C GLY A 130 27.20 43.64 -5.36
N ALA A 131 27.64 44.51 -6.28
CA ALA A 131 26.73 45.29 -7.11
C ALA A 131 25.94 44.40 -8.08
N VAL A 132 24.70 44.82 -8.38
CA VAL A 132 23.81 44.15 -9.33
C VAL A 132 23.38 45.14 -10.40
N ARG A 133 23.40 44.72 -11.66
CA ARG A 133 22.92 45.49 -12.81
C ARG A 133 22.12 44.61 -13.75
N THR A 134 21.19 45.20 -14.48
CA THR A 134 20.52 44.51 -15.59
C THR A 134 21.43 44.52 -16.82
N LEU A 135 21.24 43.55 -17.72
CA LEU A 135 22.10 43.38 -18.88
C LEU A 135 22.05 44.59 -19.83
N ASP A 136 20.89 45.17 -20.10
CA ASP A 136 20.65 46.26 -21.06
C ASP A 136 21.30 47.53 -20.56
N ALA A 137 21.22 47.78 -19.24
CA ALA A 137 21.94 48.88 -18.61
C ALA A 137 23.46 48.74 -18.80
N LEU A 138 23.98 47.50 -18.74
CA LEU A 138 25.39 47.22 -19.01
C LEU A 138 25.74 47.32 -20.50
N LEU A 139 24.86 46.89 -21.39
CA LEU A 139 25.09 46.96 -22.85
C LEU A 139 25.02 48.40 -23.37
N ALA A 140 24.14 49.23 -22.80
CA ALA A 140 24.04 50.65 -23.12
C ALA A 140 25.28 51.44 -22.66
N ALA A 141 25.86 51.09 -21.51
CA ALA A 141 27.08 51.70 -20.97
C ALA A 141 28.03 50.67 -20.33
N PRO A 142 28.84 49.94 -21.13
CA PRO A 142 29.74 48.89 -20.61
C PRO A 142 30.87 49.41 -19.72
N GLN A 143 31.25 50.68 -19.92
CA GLN A 143 32.31 51.37 -19.18
C GLN A 143 31.79 52.16 -17.98
N GLN A 144 30.55 51.90 -17.54
CA GLN A 144 30.00 52.55 -16.35
C GLN A 144 30.80 52.17 -15.09
N GLU A 145 30.85 53.08 -14.12
CA GLU A 145 31.43 52.79 -12.81
C GLU A 145 30.52 51.83 -12.03
N ILE A 146 31.13 50.78 -11.47
CA ILE A 146 30.42 49.75 -10.70
C ILE A 146 30.87 49.87 -9.25
N GLU A 147 29.89 50.00 -8.37
CA GLU A 147 30.07 50.21 -6.94
C GLU A 147 30.57 48.92 -6.27
N ASN A 148 31.42 49.05 -5.24
CA ASN A 148 31.73 47.94 -4.34
C ASN A 148 30.85 48.06 -3.10
N VAL A 149 29.84 47.19 -3.06
CA VAL A 149 28.84 47.10 -1.99
C VAL A 149 29.38 46.33 -0.78
N ILE A 150 30.21 45.30 -1.05
CA ILE A 150 30.80 44.45 0.00
C ILE A 150 32.30 44.76 0.15
N SER A 151 32.78 44.74 1.40
CA SER A 151 34.17 45.06 1.76
C SER A 151 34.84 43.87 2.45
N ASP A 152 35.78 43.23 1.75
CA ASP A 152 36.53 42.03 2.15
C ASP A 152 35.68 40.76 2.41
N GLU A 153 34.42 40.75 1.98
CA GLU A 153 33.53 39.58 2.07
C GLU A 153 33.60 38.76 0.77
N VAL A 154 33.55 37.43 0.87
CA VAL A 154 33.55 36.53 -0.29
C VAL A 154 32.16 35.98 -0.54
N ILE A 155 31.62 36.19 -1.75
CA ILE A 155 30.31 35.63 -2.14
C ILE A 155 30.44 34.09 -2.24
N ARG A 156 29.58 33.37 -1.51
CA ARG A 156 29.56 31.90 -1.48
C ARG A 156 28.42 31.31 -2.29
N TRP A 157 27.29 31.99 -2.36
CA TRP A 157 26.11 31.50 -3.07
C TRP A 157 25.23 32.67 -3.51
N SER A 158 24.50 32.48 -4.60
CA SER A 158 23.51 33.44 -5.09
C SER A 158 22.40 32.74 -5.88
N GLU A 159 21.19 33.29 -5.81
CA GLU A 159 20.02 32.83 -6.55
C GLU A 159 19.09 34.02 -6.83
N ALA A 160 18.32 33.97 -7.92
CA ALA A 160 17.37 35.01 -8.29
C ALA A 160 15.94 34.45 -8.35
N PHE A 161 14.95 35.27 -8.03
CA PHE A 161 13.54 34.89 -8.05
C PHE A 161 12.65 36.03 -8.55
N MET A 162 11.43 35.67 -8.95
CA MET A 162 10.38 36.64 -9.27
C MET A 162 9.47 36.89 -8.07
N GLU A 163 9.45 38.13 -7.57
CA GLU A 163 8.53 38.61 -6.52
C GLU A 163 7.59 39.67 -7.09
N THR A 164 6.27 39.40 -7.13
CA THR A 164 5.27 40.37 -7.63
C THR A 164 5.61 40.99 -9.00
N GLN A 165 6.11 40.17 -9.93
CA GLN A 165 6.61 40.59 -11.26
C GLN A 165 7.90 41.43 -11.27
N GLN A 166 8.66 41.45 -10.17
CA GLN A 166 9.96 42.09 -10.11
C GLN A 166 11.06 41.08 -9.76
N PRO A 167 12.23 41.14 -10.40
CA PRO A 167 13.35 40.28 -10.05
C PRO A 167 13.96 40.70 -8.72
N VAL A 168 14.18 39.72 -7.85
CA VAL A 168 14.87 39.85 -6.57
C VAL A 168 16.06 38.90 -6.57
N LEU A 169 17.25 39.44 -6.29
CA LEU A 169 18.47 38.66 -6.16
C LEU A 169 18.82 38.50 -4.69
N ILE A 170 19.11 37.27 -4.27
CA ILE A 170 19.68 36.98 -2.95
C ILE A 170 21.09 36.42 -3.13
N PHE A 171 22.02 36.83 -2.28
CA PHE A 171 23.33 36.22 -2.22
C PHE A 171 23.86 36.18 -0.79
N THR A 172 24.70 35.19 -0.51
CA THR A 172 25.35 35.03 0.79
C THR A 172 26.84 35.28 0.68
N THR A 173 27.40 35.93 1.69
CA THR A 173 28.83 36.20 1.80
C THR A 173 29.39 35.62 3.08
N GLU A 174 30.70 35.40 3.09
CA GLU A 174 31.45 34.94 4.26
C GLU A 174 32.58 35.91 4.58
N LYS A 175 32.74 36.25 5.88
CA LYS A 175 33.88 37.00 6.40
C LYS A 175 34.26 36.49 7.79
N ASN A 176 35.47 35.96 7.93
CA ASN A 176 36.02 35.44 9.19
C ASN A 176 35.06 34.45 9.89
N GLY A 177 34.39 33.56 9.14
CA GLY A 177 33.43 32.59 9.67
C GLY A 177 32.03 33.14 9.98
N ASN A 178 31.80 34.46 9.83
CA ASN A 178 30.47 35.04 9.84
C ASN A 178 29.85 35.01 8.46
N TYR A 179 28.55 34.70 8.39
CA TYR A 179 27.80 34.68 7.14
C TYR A 179 26.80 35.83 7.11
N PHE A 180 26.72 36.50 5.97
CA PHE A 180 25.77 37.58 5.72
C PHE A 180 24.88 37.21 4.54
N VAL A 181 23.63 37.67 4.59
CA VAL A 181 22.64 37.52 3.52
C VAL A 181 22.32 38.90 2.99
N TYR A 182 22.42 39.05 1.67
CA TYR A 182 22.07 40.27 0.97
C TYR A 182 20.85 40.01 0.10
N VAL A 183 19.86 40.90 0.19
CA VAL A 183 18.65 40.85 -0.64
C VAL A 183 18.58 42.14 -1.44
N GLN A 184 18.72 42.03 -2.76
CA GLN A 184 18.69 43.13 -3.71
C GLN A 184 17.38 43.11 -4.51
N LYS A 185 16.60 44.18 -4.41
CA LYS A 185 15.50 44.47 -5.34
C LYS A 185 16.02 45.42 -6.41
N VAL A 186 15.68 45.17 -7.68
CA VAL A 186 16.19 45.98 -8.79
C VAL A 186 15.37 47.26 -8.98
N ASN A 187 14.06 47.22 -8.73
CA ASN A 187 13.13 48.32 -8.99
C ASN A 187 12.13 48.53 -7.84
N PRO A 188 12.38 49.41 -6.84
CA PRO A 188 13.54 50.29 -6.69
C PRO A 188 14.81 49.53 -6.28
N ASN A 189 15.98 50.08 -6.63
CA ASN A 189 17.29 49.52 -6.32
C ASN A 189 17.59 49.58 -4.82
N ILE A 190 17.05 48.64 -4.05
CA ILE A 190 17.18 48.58 -2.58
C ILE A 190 17.93 47.30 -2.21
N LEU A 191 19.01 47.50 -1.45
CA LEU A 191 19.79 46.42 -0.87
C LEU A 191 19.57 46.36 0.64
N HIS A 192 19.30 45.17 1.15
CA HIS A 192 19.31 44.90 2.59
C HIS A 192 20.40 43.90 2.94
N LYS A 193 21.11 44.16 4.04
CA LYS A 193 22.12 43.29 4.62
C LYS A 193 21.60 42.70 5.92
N TYR A 194 21.74 41.39 6.07
CA TYR A 194 21.38 40.67 7.27
C TYR A 194 22.55 39.81 7.74
N LYS A 195 22.69 39.64 9.06
CA LYS A 195 23.68 38.74 9.65
C LYS A 195 23.03 37.42 10.03
N LEU A 196 23.60 36.29 9.63
CA LEU A 196 23.14 34.98 10.06
C LEU A 196 23.57 34.69 11.50
N GLU A 197 22.68 34.08 12.27
CA GLU A 197 22.97 33.61 13.62
C GLU A 197 24.12 32.57 13.61
N GLN A 198 25.17 32.86 14.39
CA GLN A 198 26.39 32.06 14.45
C GLN A 198 26.15 30.75 15.23
N GLU A 199 26.81 29.67 14.82
CA GLU A 199 26.88 28.41 15.57
C GLU A 199 28.34 28.12 15.91
N GLU A 200 28.63 27.74 17.15
CA GLU A 200 30.01 27.65 17.63
C GLU A 200 30.80 26.48 17.03
N SER A 201 30.12 25.43 16.54
CA SER A 201 30.77 24.17 16.12
C SER A 201 30.40 23.69 14.71
N SER A 202 29.52 24.39 14.00
CA SER A 202 29.04 23.98 12.68
C SER A 202 29.02 25.18 11.71
N HIS A 203 29.23 24.88 10.43
CA HIS A 203 29.22 25.90 9.37
C HIS A 203 28.26 25.48 8.25
N PRO A 204 27.68 26.45 7.52
CA PRO A 204 26.80 26.17 6.41
C PRO A 204 27.58 25.56 5.24
N LEU A 205 27.04 24.48 4.68
CA LEU A 205 27.57 23.76 3.52
C LEU A 205 26.88 24.18 2.23
N SER A 206 25.57 24.38 2.27
CA SER A 206 24.75 24.65 1.09
C SER A 206 23.57 25.54 1.44
N PHE A 207 23.25 26.44 0.52
CA PHE A 207 22.14 27.37 0.60
C PHE A 207 21.20 27.12 -0.58
N THR A 208 19.90 27.32 -0.35
CA THR A 208 18.88 27.38 -1.39
C THR A 208 17.76 28.28 -0.89
N ALA A 209 17.11 29.05 -1.75
CA ALA A 209 16.01 29.91 -1.33
C ALA A 209 14.78 29.71 -2.20
N TYR A 210 13.63 30.14 -1.67
CA TYR A 210 12.39 30.21 -2.42
C TYR A 210 11.50 31.31 -1.86
N THR A 211 10.57 31.78 -2.68
CA THR A 211 9.58 32.78 -2.28
C THR A 211 8.20 32.14 -2.21
N LYS A 212 7.53 32.24 -1.05
CA LYS A 212 6.15 31.75 -0.85
C LYS A 212 5.32 32.82 -0.16
N ASN A 213 4.15 33.14 -0.73
CA ASN A 213 3.25 34.17 -0.19
C ASN A 213 3.93 35.52 0.08
N LYS A 214 4.86 35.95 -0.79
CA LYS A 214 5.69 37.17 -0.63
C LYS A 214 6.65 37.15 0.57
N ILE A 215 6.94 35.96 1.10
CA ILE A 215 7.96 35.77 2.13
C ILE A 215 9.11 35.01 1.50
N LEU A 216 10.29 35.65 1.49
CA LEU A 216 11.53 35.01 1.06
C LEU A 216 12.03 34.10 2.18
N THR A 217 12.21 32.82 1.86
CA THR A 217 12.70 31.80 2.78
C THR A 217 14.03 31.28 2.30
N LEU A 218 15.05 31.36 3.14
CA LEU A 218 16.35 30.75 2.92
C LEU A 218 16.43 29.44 3.69
N LEU A 219 16.80 28.36 3.02
CA LEU A 219 17.15 27.09 3.63
C LEU A 219 18.66 26.91 3.61
N CYS A 220 19.20 26.42 4.71
CA CYS A 220 20.63 26.26 4.89
C CYS A 220 20.94 24.89 5.48
N LEU A 221 21.76 24.11 4.78
CA LEU A 221 22.30 22.85 5.27
C LEU A 221 23.61 23.10 6.02
N TYR A 222 23.73 22.64 7.25
CA TYR A 222 24.93 22.78 8.07
C TYR A 222 25.74 21.49 8.15
N SER A 223 27.02 21.62 8.50
CA SER A 223 27.96 20.51 8.64
C SER A 223 27.56 19.47 9.69
N ASN A 224 26.68 19.81 10.63
CA ASN A 224 26.09 18.91 11.63
C ASN A 224 24.89 18.10 11.11
N GLY A 225 24.55 18.20 9.81
CA GLY A 225 23.40 17.52 9.23
C GLY A 225 22.05 18.17 9.54
N CYS A 226 22.02 19.35 10.16
CA CYS A 226 20.81 20.12 10.37
C CYS A 226 20.49 20.98 9.15
N VAL A 227 19.23 20.96 8.72
CA VAL A 227 18.68 21.92 7.77
C VAL A 227 17.93 22.98 8.56
N TYR A 228 18.38 24.21 8.46
CA TYR A 228 17.72 25.35 9.06
C TYR A 228 16.88 26.11 8.04
N LYS A 229 15.74 26.60 8.50
CA LYS A 229 14.87 27.52 7.78
C LYS A 229 14.99 28.91 8.40
N ILE A 230 15.27 29.88 7.55
CA ILE A 230 15.43 31.28 7.93
C ILE A 230 14.40 32.08 7.12
N LEU A 231 13.53 32.78 7.83
CA LEU A 231 12.51 33.64 7.24
C LEU A 231 13.04 35.06 7.16
N MET A 232 13.02 35.66 5.97
CA MET A 232 13.36 37.06 5.84
C MET A 232 12.18 37.90 6.35
N PRO A 233 12.41 38.87 7.26
CA PRO A 233 11.34 39.73 7.73
C PRO A 233 10.74 40.53 6.57
N PRO A 234 9.41 40.77 6.56
CA PRO A 234 8.80 41.67 5.60
C PRO A 234 9.41 43.08 5.80
N GLN A 235 9.83 43.68 4.69
CA GLN A 235 10.65 44.89 4.68
C GLN A 235 10.04 46.01 5.54
N GLN A 236 10.79 46.46 6.56
CA GLN A 236 10.54 47.70 7.29
C GLN A 236 11.53 48.75 6.81
N SER A 237 11.06 49.98 6.61
CA SER A 237 11.82 51.12 6.08
C SER A 237 12.75 51.76 7.12
N VAL A 238 13.46 50.96 7.91
CA VAL A 238 14.45 51.47 8.87
C VAL A 238 15.82 50.95 8.47
N PRO A 239 16.70 51.82 7.94
CA PRO A 239 18.09 51.48 7.79
C PRO A 239 18.78 51.65 9.16
N GLU A 240 19.79 50.82 9.43
CA GLU A 240 21.05 51.15 10.16
C GLU A 240 21.53 50.14 11.21
N GLU A 241 20.74 49.16 11.66
CA GLU A 241 21.26 48.10 12.55
C GLU A 241 21.42 46.76 11.81
N GLU A 242 22.57 46.08 12.01
CA GLU A 242 22.80 44.72 11.52
C GLU A 242 21.75 43.77 12.12
N GLN A 243 20.66 43.57 11.39
CA GLN A 243 19.59 42.71 11.85
C GLN A 243 20.05 41.25 11.79
N ILE A 244 20.05 40.60 12.95
CA ILE A 244 20.40 39.18 13.09
C ILE A 244 19.17 38.36 12.71
N LEU A 245 19.34 37.47 11.74
CA LEU A 245 18.31 36.53 11.32
C LEU A 245 18.36 35.28 12.19
N SER A 246 17.26 35.03 12.90
CA SER A 246 17.09 33.80 13.67
C SER A 246 16.85 32.61 12.75
N LYS A 247 17.45 31.47 13.10
CA LYS A 247 17.29 30.21 12.38
C LYS A 247 16.35 29.28 13.12
N SER A 248 15.49 28.58 12.38
CA SER A 248 14.59 27.55 12.92
C SER A 248 15.00 26.18 12.37
N LEU A 249 15.14 25.17 13.22
CA LEU A 249 15.47 23.82 12.76
C LEU A 249 14.30 23.24 11.96
N LEU A 250 14.53 22.87 10.71
CA LEU A 250 13.52 22.27 9.84
C LEU A 250 13.60 20.74 9.84
N LEU A 251 14.82 20.20 9.72
CA LEU A 251 15.08 18.77 9.58
C LEU A 251 16.47 18.45 10.15
N LYS A 252 16.62 17.28 10.77
CA LYS A 252 17.93 16.69 11.09
C LYS A 252 18.11 15.43 10.25
N ILE A 253 19.08 15.47 9.33
CA ILE A 253 19.32 14.42 8.31
C ILE A 253 20.12 13.26 8.91
N VAL A 254 21.13 13.58 9.73
CA VAL A 254 22.05 12.62 10.32
C VAL A 254 21.76 12.50 11.81
N VAL A 255 21.60 11.27 12.31
CA VAL A 255 21.34 11.01 13.74
C VAL A 255 22.65 10.86 14.53
N SER A 256 23.74 10.50 13.86
CA SER A 256 25.09 10.37 14.43
C SER A 256 25.88 11.69 14.48
N ASP A 257 26.94 11.76 15.29
CA ASP A 257 27.86 12.92 15.37
C ASP A 257 28.81 13.03 14.16
N THR A 258 28.44 12.46 13.01
CA THR A 258 29.27 12.53 11.81
C THR A 258 29.08 13.87 11.10
N VAL A 259 30.19 14.55 10.83
CA VAL A 259 30.19 15.84 10.12
C VAL A 259 30.03 15.58 8.63
N LEU A 260 28.97 16.13 8.02
CA LEU A 260 28.78 16.11 6.57
C LEU A 260 29.93 16.86 5.90
N LYS A 261 30.54 16.24 4.89
CA LYS A 261 31.54 16.87 4.02
C LYS A 261 30.99 16.93 2.60
N GLY A 262 30.90 18.12 2.02
CA GLY A 262 30.51 18.31 0.63
C GLY A 262 29.08 17.85 0.32
N ALA A 263 28.09 18.49 0.94
CA ALA A 263 26.68 18.19 0.70
C ALA A 263 25.97 19.36 0.01
N SER A 264 25.00 19.07 -0.85
CA SER A 264 24.14 20.05 -1.51
C SER A 264 22.67 19.84 -1.19
N LEU A 265 21.93 20.94 -1.15
CA LEU A 265 20.52 21.00 -0.83
C LEU A 265 19.76 21.61 -2.02
N ALA A 266 18.70 20.95 -2.47
CA ALA A 266 17.80 21.45 -3.51
C ALA A 266 16.34 21.38 -3.06
N ILE A 267 15.55 22.39 -3.41
CA ILE A 267 14.11 22.43 -3.11
C ILE A 267 13.37 21.77 -4.27
N LEU A 268 12.46 20.85 -3.97
CA LEU A 268 11.65 20.16 -4.99
C LEU A 268 10.26 20.75 -5.09
N ASP A 269 9.63 20.96 -3.93
CA ASP A 269 8.32 21.58 -3.83
C ASP A 269 8.15 22.28 -2.47
N LYS A 270 6.90 22.52 -2.06
CA LYS A 270 6.56 23.19 -0.79
C LYS A 270 6.96 22.41 0.46
N ASP A 271 7.00 21.08 0.36
CA ASP A 271 7.11 20.16 1.49
C ASP A 271 8.26 19.15 1.33
N HIS A 272 8.98 19.14 0.21
CA HIS A 272 10.05 18.19 -0.09
C HIS A 272 11.36 18.87 -0.48
N VAL A 273 12.45 18.33 0.05
CA VAL A 273 13.82 18.77 -0.23
C VAL A 273 14.68 17.57 -0.62
N ALA A 274 15.59 17.77 -1.56
CA ALA A 274 16.61 16.79 -1.91
C ALA A 274 17.94 17.16 -1.27
N VAL A 275 18.62 16.17 -0.73
CA VAL A 275 19.94 16.29 -0.13
C VAL A 275 20.86 15.29 -0.82
N LEU A 276 21.94 15.81 -1.42
CA LEU A 276 23.06 15.02 -1.90
C LEU A 276 24.19 15.12 -0.87
N GLY A 277 24.62 13.98 -0.32
CA GLY A 277 25.72 13.96 0.64
C GLY A 277 25.99 12.56 1.17
N CYS A 278 27.07 12.41 1.94
CA CYS A 278 27.43 11.14 2.58
C CYS A 278 26.61 10.96 3.86
N LEU A 279 25.59 10.11 3.85
CA LEU A 279 24.95 9.62 5.08
C LEU A 279 25.75 8.42 5.62
N ASP A 280 26.18 8.51 6.87
CA ASP A 280 26.63 7.40 7.72
C ASP A 280 27.38 6.25 7.01
N SER A 281 28.70 6.40 6.88
CA SER A 281 29.58 5.29 6.53
C SER A 281 30.70 5.10 7.54
N PRO A 282 31.13 3.87 7.85
CA PRO A 282 32.38 3.63 8.58
C PRO A 282 33.57 4.27 7.84
N PRO A 283 34.68 4.58 8.55
CA PRO A 283 35.74 5.49 8.09
C PRO A 283 36.51 5.11 6.81
N ASN A 284 36.13 4.05 6.11
CA ASN A 284 36.82 3.54 4.93
C ASN A 284 35.99 3.46 3.63
N ILE A 285 34.66 3.71 3.63
CA ILE A 285 33.86 3.72 2.39
C ILE A 285 32.77 4.81 2.49
N ALA A 286 33.15 6.07 2.31
CA ALA A 286 32.18 7.17 2.16
C ALA A 286 31.30 6.92 0.93
N LYS A 287 30.06 6.48 1.15
CA LYS A 287 29.06 6.33 0.10
C LYS A 287 28.20 7.58 0.09
N GLU A 288 28.29 8.36 -0.96
CA GLU A 288 27.38 9.47 -1.17
C GLU A 288 26.00 8.95 -1.57
N CYS A 289 24.95 9.62 -1.12
CA CYS A 289 23.59 9.29 -1.46
C CYS A 289 22.81 10.54 -1.84
N LEU A 290 21.91 10.37 -2.81
CA LEU A 290 20.86 11.34 -3.12
C LEU A 290 19.59 10.92 -2.37
N SER A 291 19.10 11.78 -1.48
CA SER A 291 17.95 11.49 -0.63
C SER A 291 16.88 12.56 -0.78
N ILE A 292 15.60 12.16 -0.81
CA ILE A 292 14.45 13.07 -0.81
C ILE A 292 13.76 12.98 0.55
N TRP A 293 13.63 14.14 1.20
CA TRP A 293 13.06 14.29 2.52
C TRP A 293 11.76 15.08 2.46
N ASN A 294 10.78 14.65 3.22
CA ASN A 294 9.58 15.42 3.50
C ASN A 294 9.80 16.29 4.73
N THR A 295 9.76 17.60 4.53
CA THR A 295 9.93 18.62 5.58
C THR A 295 8.72 18.77 6.50
N LYS A 296 7.50 18.46 6.03
CA LYS A 296 6.26 18.55 6.81
C LYS A 296 6.16 17.46 7.88
N PHE A 297 6.57 16.24 7.53
CA PHE A 297 6.55 15.07 8.41
C PHE A 297 7.95 14.69 8.92
N GLN A 298 8.99 15.40 8.49
CA GLN A 298 10.41 15.13 8.83
C GLN A 298 10.83 13.67 8.54
N THR A 299 10.38 13.13 7.40
CA THR A 299 10.59 11.73 7.02
C THR A 299 11.43 11.61 5.76
N LEU A 300 12.32 10.63 5.72
CA LEU A 300 13.00 10.21 4.50
C LEU A 300 12.02 9.45 3.61
N GLN A 301 11.79 9.89 2.37
CA GLN A 301 10.88 9.23 1.44
C GLN A 301 11.59 8.23 0.53
N THR A 302 12.75 8.62 0.00
CA THR A 302 13.56 7.76 -0.87
C THR A 302 15.02 8.17 -0.80
N SER A 303 15.92 7.21 -0.99
CA SER A 303 17.36 7.43 -1.04
C SER A 303 17.98 6.52 -2.09
N LYS A 304 19.01 7.00 -2.77
CA LYS A 304 19.77 6.26 -3.78
C LYS A 304 21.26 6.41 -3.50
N GLU A 305 21.95 5.29 -3.36
CA GLU A 305 23.40 5.24 -3.18
C GLU A 305 24.11 5.54 -4.50
N LEU A 306 25.17 6.35 -4.42
CA LEU A 306 26.02 6.77 -5.53
C LEU A 306 27.46 6.32 -5.25
N PRO A 307 27.80 5.06 -5.57
CA PRO A 307 29.05 4.43 -5.09
C PRO A 307 30.32 4.97 -5.76
N GLN A 308 30.22 5.65 -6.90
CA GLN A 308 31.36 6.22 -7.63
C GLN A 308 31.75 7.63 -7.15
N GLY A 309 31.08 8.13 -6.10
CA GLY A 309 31.24 9.49 -5.61
C GLY A 309 30.71 10.56 -6.57
N THR A 310 30.50 11.76 -6.05
CA THR A 310 30.06 12.94 -6.80
C THR A 310 30.97 14.13 -6.52
N SER A 311 30.74 15.24 -7.24
CA SER A 311 31.41 16.52 -6.98
C SER A 311 30.79 17.31 -5.83
N GLY A 312 29.76 16.77 -5.17
CA GLY A 312 28.93 17.49 -4.19
C GLY A 312 27.97 18.51 -4.79
N GLN A 313 27.97 18.69 -6.12
CA GLN A 313 27.05 19.58 -6.84
C GLN A 313 25.78 18.85 -7.28
N LEU A 314 24.63 19.46 -7.02
CA LEU A 314 23.31 18.99 -7.42
C LEU A 314 22.57 20.14 -8.10
N TRP A 315 22.11 19.92 -9.33
CA TRP A 315 21.19 20.82 -10.01
C TRP A 315 19.82 20.17 -10.13
N CYS A 316 18.77 20.97 -9.96
CA CYS A 316 17.39 20.51 -10.04
C CYS A 316 16.63 21.43 -10.99
N TYR A 317 16.21 20.90 -12.14
CA TYR A 317 15.43 21.63 -13.13
C TYR A 317 14.26 20.78 -13.60
N GLY A 318 13.04 21.29 -13.39
CA GLY A 318 11.83 20.48 -13.57
C GLY A 318 11.85 19.24 -12.68
N GLU A 319 11.41 18.10 -13.21
CA GLU A 319 11.36 16.81 -12.50
C GLU A 319 12.65 15.98 -12.66
N LYS A 320 13.81 16.65 -12.83
CA LYS A 320 15.10 16.01 -13.13
C LYS A 320 16.20 16.55 -12.23
N PHE A 321 16.94 15.65 -11.61
CA PHE A 321 18.21 15.92 -10.96
C PHE A 321 19.36 15.74 -11.94
N PHE A 322 20.33 16.65 -11.89
CA PHE A 322 21.59 16.53 -12.60
C PHE A 322 22.70 16.51 -11.56
N LEU A 323 23.57 15.50 -11.65
CA LEU A 323 24.71 15.36 -10.76
C LEU A 323 25.85 14.66 -11.48
N THR A 324 27.07 14.95 -11.07
CA THR A 324 28.24 14.25 -11.59
C THR A 324 28.42 12.95 -10.81
N HIS A 325 28.38 11.80 -11.47
CA HIS A 325 28.62 10.50 -10.85
C HIS A 325 29.89 9.90 -11.47
N GLY A 326 30.97 9.80 -10.70
CA GLY A 326 32.28 9.41 -11.24
C GLY A 326 32.77 10.38 -12.33
N LYS A 327 32.84 9.91 -13.59
CA LYS A 327 33.29 10.70 -14.76
C LYS A 327 32.16 11.06 -15.72
N VAL A 328 30.91 10.90 -15.31
CA VAL A 328 29.75 11.16 -16.17
C VAL A 328 28.81 12.16 -15.51
N LEU A 329 28.10 12.92 -16.34
CA LEU A 329 26.96 13.72 -15.89
C LEU A 329 25.71 12.85 -16.00
N THR A 330 25.10 12.57 -14.86
CA THR A 330 23.94 11.68 -14.72
C THR A 330 22.68 12.49 -14.49
N VAL A 331 21.60 12.08 -15.14
CA VAL A 331 20.25 12.61 -14.95
C VAL A 331 19.42 11.57 -14.22
N ILE A 332 18.76 11.99 -13.13
CA ILE A 332 17.83 11.15 -12.38
C ILE A 332 16.47 11.82 -12.38
N VAL A 333 15.47 11.15 -12.96
CA VAL A 333 14.08 11.64 -12.95
C VAL A 333 13.48 11.34 -11.58
N TYR A 334 12.75 12.30 -11.02
CA TYR A 334 12.02 12.10 -9.78
C TYR A 334 10.55 12.43 -9.96
N LYS A 335 9.70 11.67 -9.28
CA LYS A 335 8.28 12.00 -9.14
C LYS A 335 8.03 12.40 -7.70
N CYS A 336 7.41 13.56 -7.50
CA CYS A 336 7.08 14.06 -6.17
C CYS A 336 5.57 14.30 -6.09
N GLU A 337 4.88 13.48 -5.30
CA GLU A 337 3.46 13.68 -5.02
C GLU A 337 3.27 14.64 -3.84
N THR A 338 2.12 15.32 -3.78
CA THR A 338 1.78 16.20 -2.66
C THR A 338 1.90 15.48 -1.32
N SER A 339 2.44 16.16 -0.31
CA SER A 339 2.66 15.57 1.01
C SER A 339 1.35 15.13 1.67
N SER A 340 1.20 13.82 1.90
CA SER A 340 0.09 13.23 2.65
C SER A 340 0.60 12.29 3.72
N LEU A 341 -0.16 12.13 4.80
CA LEU A 341 0.20 11.18 5.87
C LEU A 341 0.29 9.74 5.32
N ALA A 342 -0.61 9.37 4.41
CA ALA A 342 -0.59 8.06 3.76
C ALA A 342 0.69 7.84 2.93
N ALA A 343 1.18 8.88 2.25
CA ALA A 343 2.45 8.83 1.52
C ALA A 343 3.67 8.77 2.45
N ALA A 344 3.62 9.41 3.62
CA ALA A 344 4.69 9.38 4.61
C ALA A 344 4.78 8.05 5.39
N VAL A 345 3.65 7.37 5.60
CA VAL A 345 3.54 6.13 6.40
C VAL A 345 3.59 4.86 5.51
N GLY A 346 3.74 5.01 4.19
CA GLY A 346 3.93 3.88 3.27
C GLY A 346 2.67 3.05 2.97
N LYS A 347 1.48 3.52 3.39
CA LYS A 347 0.20 2.84 3.09
C LYS A 347 -0.32 3.10 1.68
N LEU A 348 0.31 4.02 0.95
CA LEU A 348 -0.03 4.34 -0.44
C LEU A 348 0.89 3.57 -1.40
N LYS A 349 0.80 2.23 -1.38
CA LYS A 349 1.25 1.41 -2.52
C LYS A 349 0.02 0.99 -3.30
N ASP A 350 0.14 1.06 -4.62
CA ASP A 350 -0.84 0.77 -5.68
C ASP A 350 -1.84 1.89 -6.04
N THR A 351 -1.33 2.88 -6.76
CA THR A 351 -2.13 3.58 -7.79
C THR A 351 -1.52 3.52 -9.20
N GLN A 352 -0.33 2.91 -9.40
CA GLN A 352 0.25 2.70 -10.73
C GLN A 352 1.02 1.38 -10.83
N THR A 353 0.29 0.28 -10.90
CA THR A 353 0.77 -1.02 -11.42
C THR A 353 0.08 -1.33 -12.75
N SER A 354 -0.01 -0.34 -13.64
CA SER A 354 -0.31 -0.60 -15.07
C SER A 354 1.00 -0.75 -15.83
N GLY A 355 1.50 -1.97 -16.00
CA GLY A 355 2.57 -2.22 -16.97
C GLY A 355 3.55 -3.36 -16.68
N ILE A 356 3.45 -4.05 -15.55
CA ILE A 356 4.26 -5.25 -15.30
C ILE A 356 3.32 -6.43 -15.20
N ARG A 357 3.42 -7.38 -16.15
CA ARG A 357 2.83 -8.71 -16.03
C ARG A 357 3.33 -9.32 -14.71
N THR A 358 2.52 -9.25 -13.67
CA THR A 358 2.73 -9.94 -12.42
C THR A 358 2.60 -11.43 -12.70
N VAL A 359 3.72 -12.14 -12.83
CA VAL A 359 3.72 -13.56 -12.48
C VAL A 359 3.67 -13.57 -10.97
N SER A 360 2.47 -13.46 -10.41
CA SER A 360 2.25 -13.64 -8.99
C SER A 360 2.39 -15.13 -8.69
N SER A 361 3.58 -15.57 -8.26
CA SER A 361 3.66 -16.79 -7.47
C SER A 361 2.99 -16.48 -6.13
N TYR A 362 1.69 -16.77 -6.04
CA TYR A 362 0.98 -16.74 -4.77
C TYR A 362 1.65 -17.75 -3.84
N VAL A 363 2.12 -17.29 -2.70
CA VAL A 363 2.78 -18.13 -1.70
C VAL A 363 1.69 -18.96 -1.02
N ASN A 364 1.70 -20.27 -1.27
CA ASN A 364 0.90 -21.22 -0.50
C ASN A 364 1.53 -21.37 0.89
N TRP A 365 0.87 -20.83 1.92
CA TRP A 365 1.34 -20.90 3.31
C TRP A 365 1.24 -22.30 3.93
N ASN A 366 0.65 -23.29 3.24
CA ASN A 366 0.49 -24.66 3.72
C ASN A 366 1.62 -25.62 3.31
N MET A 367 2.66 -25.13 2.60
CA MET A 367 3.87 -25.92 2.38
C MET A 367 4.88 -25.57 3.47
N LEU A 368 4.97 -26.43 4.50
CA LEU A 368 6.18 -26.48 5.33
C LEU A 368 7.36 -26.77 4.40
N PRO A 369 8.36 -25.89 4.25
CA PRO A 369 9.55 -26.22 3.50
C PRO A 369 10.29 -27.30 4.30
N GLU A 370 10.40 -28.51 3.75
CA GLU A 370 11.38 -29.46 4.25
C GLU A 370 12.76 -28.81 4.15
N GLU A 371 13.47 -28.79 5.28
CA GLU A 371 14.85 -28.34 5.37
C GLU A 371 15.72 -29.17 4.44
N ASP A 372 16.17 -28.58 3.33
CA ASP A 372 17.35 -29.07 2.63
C ASP A 372 18.38 -27.96 2.45
N LEU A 373 19.49 -28.17 3.17
CA LEU A 373 20.75 -27.45 3.08
C LEU A 373 21.28 -27.51 1.63
N VAL A 374 21.79 -26.37 1.13
CA VAL A 374 23.05 -26.20 0.36
C VAL A 374 22.98 -25.01 -0.63
N SER A 375 23.64 -23.92 -0.23
CA SER A 375 24.36 -22.86 -0.96
C SER A 375 23.83 -22.23 -2.28
N PRO A 376 23.94 -20.89 -2.45
CA PRO A 376 23.54 -20.17 -3.66
C PRO A 376 24.65 -20.16 -4.72
N ARG A 377 24.32 -20.54 -5.96
CA ARG A 377 25.16 -20.26 -7.14
C ARG A 377 24.57 -19.12 -7.96
N ALA A 378 25.38 -18.09 -8.11
CA ALA A 378 25.22 -16.99 -9.04
C ALA A 378 24.95 -17.49 -10.48
N GLN A 379 23.99 -16.86 -11.16
CA GLN A 379 23.82 -17.02 -12.61
C GLN A 379 24.13 -15.70 -13.31
N GLN A 380 25.25 -15.74 -14.04
CA GLN A 380 25.64 -14.80 -15.06
C GLN A 380 24.75 -14.97 -16.30
N SER A 381 24.52 -13.84 -16.95
CA SER A 381 23.99 -13.63 -18.30
C SER A 381 24.63 -14.51 -19.39
N VAL A 382 23.86 -14.87 -20.44
CA VAL A 382 24.09 -14.54 -21.87
C VAL A 382 23.05 -15.29 -22.75
N THR A 383 22.57 -14.61 -23.80
CA THR A 383 21.58 -15.05 -24.80
C THR A 383 22.25 -15.76 -26.03
N PRO A 384 21.55 -16.09 -27.14
CA PRO A 384 21.27 -17.47 -27.56
C PRO A 384 22.02 -17.88 -28.85
N LYS A 385 22.05 -19.18 -29.20
CA LYS A 385 22.13 -19.64 -30.60
C LYS A 385 21.81 -21.13 -30.76
N THR A 386 20.94 -21.37 -31.73
CA THR A 386 20.51 -22.60 -32.37
C THR A 386 21.69 -23.40 -32.96
N GLU A 387 21.70 -24.74 -32.82
CA GLU A 387 21.82 -25.64 -33.97
C GLU A 387 21.73 -27.14 -33.62
N SER A 388 21.22 -27.86 -34.63
CA SER A 388 20.74 -29.23 -34.72
C SER A 388 21.70 -30.36 -34.33
N LYS A 389 21.14 -31.48 -33.85
CA LYS A 389 21.71 -32.81 -34.13
C LYS A 389 20.67 -33.78 -34.69
N ARG A 390 20.93 -34.19 -35.93
CA ARG A 390 20.27 -35.28 -36.64
C ARG A 390 20.74 -36.64 -36.09
N THR A 391 19.75 -37.45 -35.71
CA THR A 391 19.56 -38.90 -35.92
C THR A 391 20.77 -39.85 -36.01
N LEU A 392 20.70 -40.98 -35.29
CA LEU A 392 20.76 -42.32 -35.90
C LEU A 392 20.13 -43.43 -35.02
N ARG A 393 19.33 -44.25 -35.72
CA ARG A 393 18.45 -45.38 -35.39
C ARG A 393 19.00 -46.46 -34.45
N SER A 394 18.11 -47.02 -33.63
CA SER A 394 17.98 -48.47 -33.45
C SER A 394 16.51 -48.85 -33.24
N ARG A 395 16.07 -49.85 -34.00
CA ARG A 395 14.69 -50.32 -34.14
C ARG A 395 14.60 -51.70 -33.49
N ARG A 396 13.75 -51.89 -32.48
CA ARG A 396 13.16 -53.20 -32.21
C ARG A 396 11.78 -53.03 -31.57
N ASN A 397 10.77 -53.45 -32.32
CA ASN A 397 9.37 -53.52 -31.92
C ASN A 397 9.21 -54.47 -30.74
N ASN A 398 8.37 -54.09 -29.77
CA ASN A 398 7.42 -55.00 -29.15
C ASN A 398 6.06 -54.29 -28.96
N VAL A 399 5.03 -55.11 -29.12
CA VAL A 399 3.63 -54.80 -29.40
C VAL A 399 2.87 -54.18 -28.21
N ALA A 400 2.09 -53.14 -28.52
CA ALA A 400 0.84 -52.69 -27.91
C ALA A 400 0.67 -52.68 -26.37
N LYS A 401 0.83 -51.49 -25.77
CA LYS A 401 -0.18 -50.87 -24.91
C LYS A 401 -0.30 -49.41 -25.35
N VAL A 402 -1.45 -49.01 -25.87
CA VAL A 402 -1.78 -47.61 -26.16
C VAL A 402 -1.90 -46.89 -24.81
N GLN A 403 -0.82 -46.26 -24.38
CA GLN A 403 -0.86 -45.25 -23.35
C GLN A 403 -1.38 -43.99 -24.06
N ARG A 404 -2.65 -43.64 -23.84
CA ARG A 404 -3.22 -42.39 -24.37
C ARG A 404 -2.51 -41.22 -23.71
N ASP A 405 -2.12 -40.25 -24.52
CA ASP A 405 -1.34 -39.08 -24.12
C ASP A 405 -2.02 -38.30 -22.98
N THR A 406 -1.22 -37.79 -22.05
CA THR A 406 -1.63 -36.99 -20.91
C THR A 406 -2.15 -35.62 -21.39
N LEU A 407 -3.41 -35.28 -21.10
CA LEU A 407 -4.02 -33.98 -21.41
C LEU A 407 -3.32 -32.86 -20.62
N THR A 408 -2.85 -31.81 -21.29
CA THR A 408 -2.26 -30.63 -20.63
C THR A 408 -3.33 -29.59 -20.30
N VAL A 409 -3.12 -28.78 -19.24
CA VAL A 409 -4.06 -27.77 -18.75
C VAL A 409 -4.47 -26.75 -19.83
N GLU A 410 -3.52 -26.39 -20.71
CA GLU A 410 -3.77 -25.47 -21.81
C GLU A 410 -4.71 -26.05 -22.88
N GLN A 411 -4.67 -27.37 -23.10
CA GLN A 411 -5.58 -28.07 -24.02
C GLN A 411 -6.99 -28.10 -23.43
N LEU A 412 -7.13 -28.45 -22.14
CA LEU A 412 -8.43 -28.48 -21.46
C LEU A 412 -9.09 -27.09 -21.41
N LEU A 413 -8.31 -26.01 -21.26
CA LEU A 413 -8.83 -24.63 -21.31
C LEU A 413 -9.24 -24.16 -22.72
N SER A 414 -8.59 -24.66 -23.78
CA SER A 414 -9.06 -24.41 -25.14
C SER A 414 -10.35 -25.18 -25.44
N ASP A 415 -10.44 -26.43 -24.99
CA ASP A 415 -11.59 -27.29 -25.24
C ASP A 415 -12.82 -26.79 -24.47
N ILE A 416 -12.63 -26.22 -23.27
CA ILE A 416 -13.70 -25.54 -22.50
C ILE A 416 -14.38 -24.42 -23.28
N LYS A 417 -13.74 -23.78 -24.28
CA LYS A 417 -14.38 -22.69 -25.04
C LYS A 417 -15.39 -23.18 -26.06
N ASP A 418 -15.12 -24.31 -26.71
CA ASP A 418 -15.83 -24.72 -27.93
C ASP A 418 -16.57 -26.07 -27.78
N SER A 419 -16.25 -26.88 -26.77
CA SER A 419 -16.79 -28.25 -26.60
C SER A 419 -18.19 -28.32 -25.96
N SER A 420 -18.85 -29.47 -26.10
CA SER A 420 -20.17 -29.73 -25.49
C SER A 420 -20.05 -30.07 -23.99
N GLN A 421 -21.15 -29.93 -23.23
CA GLN A 421 -21.15 -30.17 -21.78
C GLN A 421 -20.72 -31.59 -21.40
N ASN A 422 -21.10 -32.61 -22.17
CA ASN A 422 -20.77 -34.01 -21.88
C ASN A 422 -19.29 -34.32 -22.15
N ASP A 423 -18.72 -33.73 -23.20
CA ASP A 423 -17.30 -33.90 -23.56
C ASP A 423 -16.40 -33.30 -22.47
N ILE A 424 -16.77 -32.11 -21.96
CA ILE A 424 -16.07 -31.44 -20.86
C ILE A 424 -16.12 -32.28 -19.57
N GLU A 425 -17.25 -32.95 -19.27
CA GLU A 425 -17.36 -33.79 -18.08
C GLU A 425 -16.46 -35.03 -18.15
N GLU A 426 -16.36 -35.69 -19.31
CA GLU A 426 -15.46 -36.84 -19.50
C GLU A 426 -13.98 -36.44 -19.41
N GLU A 427 -13.59 -35.35 -20.07
CA GLU A 427 -12.22 -34.83 -20.04
C GLU A 427 -11.79 -34.42 -18.63
N LEU A 428 -12.68 -33.78 -17.89
CA LEU A 428 -12.42 -33.33 -16.53
C LEU A 428 -12.32 -34.50 -15.55
N ARG A 429 -13.16 -35.53 -15.71
CA ARG A 429 -13.05 -36.79 -14.94
C ARG A 429 -11.73 -37.51 -15.22
N GLN A 430 -11.29 -37.54 -16.47
CA GLN A 430 -9.99 -38.09 -16.85
C GLN A 430 -8.84 -37.27 -16.25
N PHE A 431 -8.94 -35.94 -16.26
CA PHE A 431 -7.96 -35.04 -15.67
C PHE A 431 -7.83 -35.22 -14.15
N LEU A 432 -8.96 -35.26 -13.42
CA LEU A 432 -8.99 -35.47 -11.97
C LEU A 432 -8.44 -36.84 -11.54
N SER A 433 -8.56 -37.87 -12.38
CA SER A 433 -8.02 -39.21 -12.08
C SER A 433 -6.48 -39.30 -12.09
N ASN A 434 -5.79 -38.32 -12.66
CA ASN A 434 -4.33 -38.29 -12.80
C ASN A 434 -3.61 -37.50 -11.68
N ALA A 435 -4.18 -37.49 -10.46
CA ALA A 435 -3.92 -36.56 -9.34
C ALA A 435 -2.52 -36.59 -8.66
N GLN A 436 -1.42 -36.73 -9.40
CA GLN A 436 -0.05 -36.48 -8.90
C GLN A 436 0.54 -35.21 -9.53
N MET A 437 -0.04 -34.05 -9.23
CA MET A 437 0.50 -32.76 -9.69
C MET A 437 0.81 -31.82 -8.52
N SER A 438 2.01 -31.26 -8.52
CA SER A 438 2.30 -30.01 -7.80
C SER A 438 1.41 -28.90 -8.39
N ASP A 439 0.80 -28.07 -7.55
CA ASP A 439 -0.14 -26.98 -7.93
C ASP A 439 -1.54 -27.40 -8.40
N PHE A 440 -2.07 -28.51 -7.88
CA PHE A 440 -3.44 -28.99 -8.14
C PHE A 440 -4.52 -27.93 -7.86
N GLN A 441 -4.46 -27.21 -6.73
CA GLN A 441 -5.45 -26.21 -6.34
C GLN A 441 -5.51 -25.02 -7.32
N THR A 442 -4.35 -24.51 -7.73
CA THR A 442 -4.25 -23.39 -8.67
C THR A 442 -4.79 -23.77 -10.04
N THR A 443 -4.46 -24.97 -10.50
CA THR A 443 -4.90 -25.50 -11.79
C THR A 443 -6.42 -25.64 -11.85
N ILE A 444 -7.02 -26.18 -10.79
CA ILE A 444 -8.49 -26.29 -10.66
C ILE A 444 -9.13 -24.91 -10.59
N GLY A 445 -8.55 -23.95 -9.85
CA GLY A 445 -9.03 -22.57 -9.82
C GLY A 445 -9.04 -21.91 -11.20
N TYR A 446 -8.04 -22.15 -12.04
CA TYR A 446 -8.02 -21.67 -13.42
C TYR A 446 -9.10 -22.33 -14.29
N ILE A 447 -9.29 -23.64 -14.15
CA ILE A 447 -10.33 -24.39 -14.89
C ILE A 447 -11.73 -23.88 -14.52
N ILE A 448 -12.02 -23.70 -13.22
CA ILE A 448 -13.29 -23.14 -12.74
C ILE A 448 -13.49 -21.74 -13.29
N THR A 449 -12.47 -20.90 -13.24
CA THR A 449 -12.55 -19.53 -13.78
C THR A 449 -12.86 -19.54 -15.28
N GLY A 450 -12.25 -20.46 -16.04
CA GLY A 450 -12.59 -20.70 -17.45
C GLY A 450 -14.05 -21.11 -17.67
N LEU A 451 -14.54 -22.08 -16.90
CA LEU A 451 -15.93 -22.55 -16.95
C LEU A 451 -16.93 -21.45 -16.57
N VAL A 452 -16.65 -20.68 -15.51
CA VAL A 452 -17.50 -19.59 -15.03
C VAL A 452 -17.53 -18.44 -16.02
N ASN A 453 -16.40 -18.10 -16.66
CA ASN A 453 -16.37 -17.12 -17.74
C ASN A 453 -17.22 -17.54 -18.94
N ARG A 454 -17.24 -18.84 -19.27
CA ARG A 454 -18.17 -19.38 -20.27
C ARG A 454 -19.63 -19.29 -19.82
N CYS A 455 -19.94 -19.62 -18.56
CA CYS A 455 -21.30 -19.47 -18.01
C CYS A 455 -21.83 -18.02 -18.06
N LYS A 456 -20.95 -17.03 -17.86
CA LYS A 456 -21.29 -15.60 -17.96
C LYS A 456 -21.54 -15.15 -19.40
N THR A 457 -20.81 -15.71 -20.36
CA THR A 457 -20.93 -15.35 -21.78
C THR A 457 -22.05 -16.10 -22.50
N GLU A 458 -22.31 -17.34 -22.11
CA GLU A 458 -23.35 -18.22 -22.66
C GLU A 458 -24.37 -18.61 -21.57
N PRO A 459 -25.49 -17.90 -21.43
CA PRO A 459 -26.44 -18.14 -20.33
C PRO A 459 -27.14 -19.50 -20.37
N THR A 460 -27.11 -20.20 -21.52
CA THR A 460 -27.64 -21.55 -21.71
C THR A 460 -26.68 -22.65 -21.26
N PHE A 461 -25.40 -22.34 -21.08
CA PHE A 461 -24.37 -23.28 -20.67
C PHE A 461 -24.16 -23.22 -19.16
N TYR A 462 -24.49 -24.32 -18.45
CA TYR A 462 -24.29 -24.43 -17.01
C TYR A 462 -23.88 -25.86 -16.61
N PRO A 463 -22.57 -26.14 -16.48
CA PRO A 463 -22.06 -27.49 -16.23
C PRO A 463 -22.13 -27.85 -14.74
N ARG A 464 -23.36 -27.99 -14.20
CA ARG A 464 -23.62 -28.22 -12.77
C ARG A 464 -22.82 -29.39 -12.20
N ASN A 465 -22.84 -30.54 -12.86
CA ASN A 465 -22.16 -31.76 -12.38
C ASN A 465 -20.65 -31.58 -12.30
N CYS A 466 -20.05 -30.92 -13.31
CA CYS A 466 -18.62 -30.63 -13.32
C CYS A 466 -18.24 -29.70 -12.16
N LEU A 467 -19.02 -28.64 -11.92
CA LEU A 467 -18.77 -27.70 -10.82
C LEU A 467 -18.87 -28.39 -9.45
N VAL A 468 -19.88 -29.26 -9.25
CA VAL A 468 -20.02 -30.05 -8.02
C VAL A 468 -18.83 -31.00 -7.83
N GLN A 469 -18.42 -31.72 -8.87
CA GLN A 469 -17.26 -32.62 -8.83
C GLN A 469 -15.97 -31.87 -8.49
N LEU A 470 -15.77 -30.67 -9.07
CA LEU A 470 -14.60 -29.84 -8.80
C LEU A 470 -14.55 -29.35 -7.36
N ILE A 471 -15.68 -28.88 -6.81
CA ILE A 471 -15.75 -28.43 -5.42
C ILE A 471 -15.40 -29.59 -4.48
N GLN A 472 -16.01 -30.77 -4.67
CA GLN A 472 -15.80 -31.96 -3.85
C GLN A 472 -14.33 -32.44 -3.73
N THR A 473 -13.40 -31.95 -4.56
CA THR A 473 -11.97 -32.29 -4.49
C THR A 473 -11.21 -31.67 -3.28
N GLN A 474 -11.91 -31.02 -2.34
CA GLN A 474 -11.41 -30.53 -1.02
C GLN A 474 -10.13 -29.64 -1.06
N GLY A 475 -9.97 -28.80 -2.09
CA GLY A 475 -8.80 -27.93 -2.22
C GLY A 475 -9.08 -26.53 -2.76
N LEU A 476 -10.32 -26.05 -2.66
CA LEU A 476 -10.74 -24.78 -3.26
C LEU A 476 -11.11 -23.74 -2.22
N SER A 477 -10.89 -22.48 -2.58
CA SER A 477 -11.21 -21.30 -1.79
C SER A 477 -11.98 -20.30 -2.65
N TYR A 478 -12.77 -19.44 -2.01
CA TYR A 478 -13.48 -18.36 -2.67
C TYR A 478 -12.50 -17.42 -3.41
N SER A 479 -11.35 -17.12 -2.81
CA SER A 479 -10.30 -16.29 -3.43
C SER A 479 -9.79 -16.82 -4.79
N LEU A 480 -9.81 -18.13 -5.02
CA LEU A 480 -9.40 -18.73 -6.30
C LEU A 480 -10.52 -18.71 -7.36
N CYS A 481 -11.79 -18.57 -6.95
CA CYS A 481 -12.93 -18.60 -7.85
C CYS A 481 -14.09 -17.68 -7.38
N PRO A 482 -13.85 -16.35 -7.26
CA PRO A 482 -14.81 -15.42 -6.63
C PRO A 482 -16.16 -15.35 -7.36
N ASP A 483 -16.13 -15.56 -8.67
CA ASP A 483 -17.31 -15.47 -9.53
C ASP A 483 -18.24 -16.69 -9.47
N LEU A 484 -17.78 -17.81 -8.92
CA LEU A 484 -18.53 -19.06 -8.92
C LEU A 484 -19.83 -18.94 -8.10
N MET A 485 -19.74 -18.43 -6.87
CA MET A 485 -20.90 -18.25 -5.99
C MET A 485 -21.85 -17.17 -6.52
N ALA A 486 -21.33 -16.15 -7.21
CA ALA A 486 -22.17 -15.12 -7.86
C ALA A 486 -23.03 -15.73 -8.97
N VAL A 487 -22.44 -16.53 -9.87
CA VAL A 487 -23.18 -17.24 -10.92
C VAL A 487 -24.16 -18.26 -10.32
N ALA A 488 -23.77 -18.95 -9.24
CA ALA A 488 -24.65 -19.88 -8.54
C ALA A 488 -25.88 -19.19 -7.91
N LEU A 489 -25.70 -17.97 -7.35
CA LEU A 489 -26.79 -17.14 -6.85
C LEU A 489 -27.72 -16.67 -7.97
N GLU A 490 -27.19 -16.24 -9.11
CA GLU A 490 -27.99 -15.83 -10.29
C GLU A 490 -28.81 -16.98 -10.85
N LYS A 491 -28.26 -18.20 -10.88
CA LYS A 491 -28.94 -19.42 -11.34
C LYS A 491 -29.79 -20.09 -10.26
N THR A 492 -29.80 -19.56 -9.03
CA THR A 492 -30.51 -20.13 -7.88
C THR A 492 -30.15 -21.60 -7.58
N ASP A 493 -28.90 -22.00 -7.82
CA ASP A 493 -28.45 -23.37 -7.52
C ASP A 493 -28.10 -23.55 -6.05
N VAL A 494 -29.11 -23.92 -5.26
CA VAL A 494 -29.00 -24.11 -3.81
C VAL A 494 -28.01 -25.20 -3.40
N HIS A 495 -27.83 -26.24 -4.21
CA HIS A 495 -26.91 -27.35 -3.90
C HIS A 495 -25.46 -26.90 -4.00
N LEU A 496 -25.14 -26.19 -5.09
CA LEU A 496 -23.79 -25.69 -5.32
C LEU A 496 -23.41 -24.66 -4.24
N LEU A 497 -24.34 -23.78 -3.88
CA LEU A 497 -24.14 -22.80 -2.81
C LEU A 497 -23.92 -23.47 -1.44
N GLN A 498 -24.68 -24.52 -1.12
CA GLN A 498 -24.49 -25.28 0.12
C GLN A 498 -23.09 -25.92 0.18
N LEU A 499 -22.63 -26.51 -0.93
CA LEU A 499 -21.30 -27.11 -1.02
C LEU A 499 -20.19 -26.05 -0.89
N CYS A 500 -20.32 -24.89 -1.55
CA CYS A 500 -19.38 -23.79 -1.42
C CYS A 500 -19.29 -23.30 0.03
N LEU A 501 -20.43 -23.08 0.70
CA LEU A 501 -20.45 -22.62 2.10
C LEU A 501 -19.83 -23.62 3.08
N GLN A 502 -19.93 -24.92 2.79
CA GLN A 502 -19.34 -25.97 3.63
C GLN A 502 -17.84 -26.17 3.39
N GLN A 503 -17.35 -25.95 2.16
CA GLN A 503 -15.99 -26.30 1.77
C GLN A 503 -15.04 -25.11 1.64
N PHE A 504 -15.54 -23.89 1.36
CA PHE A 504 -14.70 -22.72 1.21
C PHE A 504 -14.39 -22.09 2.57
N PRO A 505 -13.10 -21.94 2.94
CA PRO A 505 -12.72 -21.38 4.24
C PRO A 505 -12.82 -19.84 4.31
N ASP A 506 -12.90 -19.15 3.16
CA ASP A 506 -12.70 -17.71 3.02
C ASP A 506 -13.87 -17.00 2.30
N VAL A 507 -15.10 -17.46 2.50
CA VAL A 507 -16.30 -16.83 1.91
C VAL A 507 -16.53 -15.45 2.55
N PRO A 508 -16.60 -14.36 1.77
CA PRO A 508 -16.86 -13.02 2.30
C PRO A 508 -18.28 -12.90 2.89
N GLU A 509 -18.41 -12.12 3.97
CA GLU A 509 -19.67 -11.92 4.69
C GLU A 509 -20.79 -11.35 3.81
N ALA A 510 -20.43 -10.51 2.83
CA ALA A 510 -21.37 -9.98 1.84
C ALA A 510 -22.04 -11.11 1.01
N VAL A 511 -21.26 -12.12 0.62
CA VAL A 511 -21.73 -13.27 -0.17
C VAL A 511 -22.53 -14.22 0.72
N THR A 512 -22.06 -14.47 1.94
CA THR A 512 -22.81 -15.25 2.95
C THR A 512 -24.18 -14.64 3.23
N CYS A 513 -24.27 -13.31 3.39
CA CYS A 513 -25.54 -12.62 3.59
C CYS A 513 -26.43 -12.64 2.34
N ALA A 514 -25.84 -12.57 1.13
CA ALA A 514 -26.58 -12.74 -0.11
C ALA A 514 -27.19 -14.16 -0.22
N CYS A 515 -26.45 -15.20 0.18
CA CYS A 515 -26.95 -16.57 0.27
C CYS A 515 -28.08 -16.68 1.30
N LEU A 516 -27.92 -16.07 2.48
CA LEU A 516 -28.97 -16.03 3.52
C LEU A 516 -30.26 -15.41 3.00
N LYS A 517 -30.14 -14.26 2.33
CA LYS A 517 -31.29 -13.56 1.73
C LYS A 517 -31.97 -14.41 0.66
N ALA A 518 -31.20 -15.08 -0.19
CA ALA A 518 -31.73 -15.98 -1.21
C ALA A 518 -32.47 -17.16 -0.57
N PHE A 519 -31.86 -17.87 0.38
CA PHE A 519 -32.46 -19.03 1.04
C PHE A 519 -33.72 -18.67 1.84
N LEU A 520 -33.74 -17.53 2.52
CA LEU A 520 -34.93 -17.06 3.23
C LEU A 520 -36.08 -16.68 2.29
N SER A 521 -35.78 -16.24 1.06
CA SER A 521 -36.77 -15.83 0.06
C SER A 521 -37.38 -16.99 -0.74
N ILE A 522 -36.75 -18.18 -0.73
CA ILE A 522 -37.25 -19.36 -1.43
C ILE A 522 -38.42 -19.96 -0.63
N ASN A 523 -39.49 -20.36 -1.34
CA ASN A 523 -40.64 -21.06 -0.77
C ASN A 523 -40.32 -22.54 -0.55
N ASP A 524 -40.79 -23.10 0.56
CA ASP A 524 -40.50 -24.49 0.93
C ASP A 524 -41.01 -25.51 -0.11
N ASP A 525 -42.11 -25.21 -0.79
CA ASP A 525 -42.68 -26.06 -1.85
C ASP A 525 -41.75 -26.20 -3.07
N SER A 526 -40.95 -25.17 -3.36
CA SER A 526 -40.02 -25.16 -4.50
C SER A 526 -38.71 -25.90 -4.22
N LEU A 527 -38.45 -26.23 -2.95
CA LEU A 527 -37.28 -27.01 -2.56
C LEU A 527 -37.53 -28.51 -2.65
N GLN A 528 -38.79 -28.97 -2.61
CA GLN A 528 -39.16 -30.39 -2.72
C GLN A 528 -38.60 -30.98 -4.03
N GLY A 529 -37.57 -31.84 -3.92
CA GLY A 529 -36.87 -32.44 -5.07
C GLY A 529 -35.48 -31.85 -5.39
N THR A 530 -35.02 -30.81 -4.69
CA THR A 530 -33.63 -30.34 -4.78
C THR A 530 -32.67 -31.25 -3.98
N ASN A 531 -31.50 -31.54 -4.56
CA ASN A 531 -30.44 -32.29 -3.91
C ASN A 531 -29.79 -31.38 -2.85
N VAL A 532 -30.22 -31.47 -1.60
CA VAL A 532 -29.68 -30.71 -0.47
C VAL A 532 -29.14 -31.71 0.52
N ASN A 533 -27.92 -31.49 1.02
CA ASN A 533 -27.37 -32.34 2.06
C ASN A 533 -28.15 -32.10 3.37
N LEU A 534 -28.88 -33.11 3.84
CA LEU A 534 -29.72 -33.06 5.04
C LEU A 534 -28.99 -33.48 6.32
N ASP A 535 -27.69 -33.85 6.27
CA ASP A 535 -26.92 -34.38 7.40
C ASP A 535 -26.98 -33.48 8.67
N SER A 536 -27.15 -32.17 8.49
CA SER A 536 -27.28 -31.18 9.58
C SER A 536 -28.64 -31.14 10.29
N VAL A 537 -29.66 -31.80 9.72
CA VAL A 537 -31.08 -31.71 10.12
C VAL A 537 -31.62 -33.05 10.62
N ILE A 538 -30.95 -34.16 10.28
CA ILE A 538 -31.34 -35.53 10.64
C ILE A 538 -31.45 -35.72 12.17
N SER A 539 -30.76 -34.91 12.98
CA SER A 539 -30.69 -35.08 14.44
C SER A 539 -31.89 -34.52 15.24
N TYR A 540 -32.80 -33.75 14.64
CA TYR A 540 -33.91 -33.13 15.38
C TYR A 540 -35.18 -32.85 14.57
N ILE A 541 -35.24 -33.26 13.30
CA ILE A 541 -36.49 -33.33 12.54
C ILE A 541 -36.80 -34.80 12.31
N ASP A 542 -37.86 -35.32 12.93
CA ASP A 542 -38.34 -36.67 12.67
C ASP A 542 -38.84 -36.75 11.22
N ILE A 543 -37.98 -37.26 10.32
CA ILE A 543 -38.32 -37.49 8.90
C ILE A 543 -39.33 -38.65 8.75
N ALA A 544 -39.67 -39.36 9.83
CA ALA A 544 -40.49 -40.57 9.84
C ALA A 544 -41.95 -40.33 10.31
N LEU A 545 -42.73 -39.54 9.58
CA LEU A 545 -44.19 -39.60 9.66
C LEU A 545 -44.79 -39.57 8.25
N ASN A 546 -44.57 -40.64 7.49
CA ASN A 546 -45.40 -40.91 6.32
C ASN A 546 -45.61 -42.40 6.00
N ASP A 547 -45.47 -43.29 6.99
CA ASP A 547 -45.97 -44.66 6.85
C ASP A 547 -46.88 -45.01 8.02
N GLN A 548 -48.11 -45.37 7.69
CA GLN A 548 -49.14 -45.88 8.58
C GLN A 548 -48.63 -47.11 9.34
N VAL A 549 -48.95 -47.25 10.63
CA VAL A 549 -49.52 -48.46 11.26
C VAL A 549 -49.71 -48.27 12.77
N GLU A 550 -50.87 -48.72 13.22
CA GLU A 550 -51.39 -48.83 14.59
C GLU A 550 -50.45 -49.57 15.58
N LYS A 551 -50.38 -49.11 16.85
CA LYS A 551 -50.91 -49.84 18.04
C LYS A 551 -50.41 -49.29 19.39
N GLN A 552 -51.40 -49.02 20.25
CA GLN A 552 -51.53 -49.39 21.66
C GLN A 552 -50.48 -48.95 22.71
N THR A 553 -50.91 -47.97 23.50
CA THR A 553 -50.85 -47.90 24.97
C THR A 553 -50.12 -49.02 25.72
N GLU A 554 -49.16 -48.65 26.57
CA GLU A 554 -49.09 -49.13 27.95
C GLU A 554 -48.29 -48.17 28.84
N THR A 555 -49.00 -47.53 29.76
CA THR A 555 -48.48 -46.74 30.87
C THR A 555 -47.80 -47.64 31.91
N VAL A 556 -46.59 -47.29 32.35
CA VAL A 556 -46.06 -47.71 33.65
C VAL A 556 -45.58 -46.48 34.41
N GLN A 557 -46.37 -46.09 35.41
CA GLN A 557 -45.98 -45.14 36.46
C GLN A 557 -44.85 -45.73 37.30
N ASN A 558 -43.84 -44.91 37.58
CA ASN A 558 -43.08 -44.84 38.84
C ASN A 558 -42.56 -43.39 38.89
N GLY A 559 -42.84 -42.53 39.85
CA GLY A 559 -43.27 -42.74 41.21
C GLY A 559 -42.48 -41.76 42.08
N PHE A 560 -42.76 -40.46 41.98
CA PHE A 560 -42.41 -39.44 42.97
C PHE A 560 -43.32 -38.22 42.76
N SER A 561 -44.38 -38.16 43.55
CA SER A 561 -45.07 -36.91 43.88
C SER A 561 -44.37 -36.29 45.09
N SER A 562 -44.08 -34.99 45.05
CA SER A 562 -43.97 -34.21 46.27
C SER A 562 -44.67 -32.88 46.07
N GLU A 563 -45.46 -32.58 47.09
CA GLU A 563 -46.57 -31.65 47.15
C GLU A 563 -46.15 -30.18 47.15
N LEU A 564 -47.15 -29.37 46.78
CA LEU A 564 -47.21 -27.92 46.88
C LEU A 564 -46.89 -27.40 48.28
N MET A 565 -46.17 -26.28 48.38
CA MET A 565 -46.37 -25.30 49.46
C MET A 565 -46.43 -23.89 48.87
N GLU A 566 -47.67 -23.43 48.78
CA GLU A 566 -48.21 -22.13 49.18
C GLU A 566 -47.67 -20.82 48.55
N GLU A 567 -48.61 -20.21 47.83
CA GLU A 567 -48.66 -18.82 47.39
C GLU A 567 -48.70 -17.85 48.57
N ASP A 568 -48.15 -16.64 48.36
CA ASP A 568 -48.60 -15.45 49.06
C ASP A 568 -49.38 -14.58 48.05
N SER A 569 -50.70 -14.57 48.23
CA SER A 569 -51.69 -13.93 47.37
C SER A 569 -51.83 -12.43 47.66
N CYS A 570 -52.30 -11.68 46.67
CA CYS A 570 -53.36 -10.70 46.87
C CYS A 570 -54.29 -10.72 45.64
N ASP A 571 -55.56 -11.02 45.91
CA ASP A 571 -56.66 -11.41 45.04
C ASP A 571 -57.15 -10.37 44.00
N ILE A 572 -57.73 -10.84 42.89
CA ILE A 572 -59.20 -10.84 42.61
C ILE A 572 -59.51 -11.61 41.30
N GLN A 573 -59.97 -12.86 41.49
CA GLN A 573 -61.10 -13.60 40.88
C GLN A 573 -61.46 -13.64 39.36
N LEU A 574 -61.50 -14.90 38.86
CA LEU A 574 -62.52 -15.59 38.00
C LEU A 574 -62.64 -15.14 36.51
N THR A 575 -62.60 -15.94 35.42
CA THR A 575 -62.86 -17.37 35.05
C THR A 575 -62.52 -17.52 33.53
N PRO A 576 -62.79 -18.67 32.84
CA PRO A 576 -62.00 -19.90 32.67
C PRO A 576 -61.18 -19.97 31.36
N LYS A 577 -60.18 -20.86 31.32
CA LYS A 577 -59.45 -21.29 30.10
C LYS A 577 -60.40 -21.92 29.05
N PRO A 578 -60.11 -21.81 27.75
CA PRO A 578 -60.23 -22.93 26.84
C PRO A 578 -58.88 -23.65 26.73
N HIS A 579 -58.94 -24.98 26.80
CA HIS A 579 -57.86 -25.90 26.49
C HIS A 579 -57.12 -25.52 25.21
N VAL A 580 -55.79 -25.46 25.27
CA VAL A 580 -54.95 -25.69 24.09
C VAL A 580 -54.12 -26.93 24.40
N VAL A 581 -54.41 -27.94 23.60
CA VAL A 581 -53.75 -29.23 23.49
C VAL A 581 -52.27 -28.99 23.20
N ASP A 582 -51.39 -29.70 23.91
CA ASP A 582 -49.95 -29.77 23.62
C ASP A 582 -49.78 -30.09 22.13
N THR A 583 -49.38 -29.09 21.35
CA THR A 583 -49.00 -29.26 19.96
C THR A 583 -47.48 -29.29 19.98
N GLU A 584 -46.90 -30.46 19.71
CA GLU A 584 -45.46 -30.59 19.45
C GLU A 584 -45.05 -29.44 18.52
N GLU A 585 -44.13 -28.58 18.97
CA GLU A 585 -43.76 -27.38 18.22
C GLU A 585 -43.11 -27.79 16.89
N LEU A 586 -43.90 -27.76 15.81
CA LEU A 586 -43.44 -28.05 14.45
C LEU A 586 -42.41 -26.99 14.02
N CYS A 587 -41.34 -27.44 13.34
CA CYS A 587 -40.31 -26.57 12.80
C CYS A 587 -40.94 -25.46 11.93
N PRO A 588 -40.59 -24.17 12.11
CA PRO A 588 -41.21 -23.06 11.38
C PRO A 588 -40.86 -23.01 9.89
N ILE A 589 -39.94 -23.87 9.44
CA ILE A 589 -39.45 -23.98 8.06
C ILE A 589 -39.29 -25.45 7.66
N GLY A 590 -39.37 -25.74 6.36
CA GLY A 590 -39.11 -27.07 5.81
C GLY A 590 -37.68 -27.58 6.03
N PRO A 591 -37.46 -28.91 6.01
CA PRO A 591 -36.17 -29.54 6.35
C PRO A 591 -35.03 -29.15 5.41
N GLN A 592 -35.31 -28.94 4.11
CA GLN A 592 -34.29 -28.51 3.16
C GLN A 592 -33.85 -27.06 3.39
N LYS A 593 -34.80 -26.17 3.71
CA LYS A 593 -34.48 -24.78 4.08
C LYS A 593 -33.68 -24.72 5.38
N ALA A 594 -34.03 -25.55 6.35
CA ALA A 594 -33.27 -25.73 7.58
C ALA A 594 -31.81 -26.12 7.30
N ALA A 595 -31.57 -27.09 6.41
CA ALA A 595 -30.22 -27.53 6.07
C ALA A 595 -29.37 -26.42 5.41
N LEU A 596 -29.99 -25.59 4.56
CA LEU A 596 -29.34 -24.45 3.93
C LEU A 596 -29.00 -23.34 4.94
N LEU A 597 -29.92 -23.04 5.87
CA LEU A 597 -29.66 -22.06 6.92
C LEU A 597 -28.58 -22.55 7.89
N ASN A 598 -28.55 -23.84 8.21
CA ASN A 598 -27.47 -24.41 9.01
C ASN A 598 -26.12 -24.26 8.32
N ALA A 599 -26.02 -24.46 7.00
CA ALA A 599 -24.77 -24.24 6.29
C ALA A 599 -24.23 -22.81 6.46
N ILE A 600 -25.12 -21.81 6.57
CA ILE A 600 -24.74 -20.43 6.87
C ILE A 600 -24.28 -20.28 8.32
N LEU A 601 -24.97 -20.90 9.28
CA LEU A 601 -24.57 -20.85 10.70
C LEU A 601 -23.17 -21.44 10.94
N HIS A 602 -22.75 -22.39 10.11
CA HIS A 602 -21.41 -23.00 10.19
C HIS A 602 -20.33 -22.19 9.45
N SER A 603 -20.70 -21.22 8.61
CA SER A 603 -19.72 -20.40 7.88
C SER A 603 -18.92 -19.52 8.84
N ALA A 604 -17.63 -19.34 8.55
CA ALA A 604 -16.79 -18.41 9.31
C ALA A 604 -17.21 -16.97 9.03
N TYR A 605 -17.34 -16.15 10.08
CA TYR A 605 -17.72 -14.75 9.94
C TYR A 605 -16.98 -13.87 10.97
N SER A 606 -16.81 -12.60 10.62
CA SER A 606 -16.51 -11.54 11.57
C SER A 606 -17.75 -10.71 11.86
N GLU A 607 -18.09 -10.53 13.14
CA GLU A 607 -19.24 -9.72 13.58
C GLU A 607 -19.22 -8.31 12.97
N THR A 608 -18.03 -7.69 12.94
CA THR A 608 -17.86 -6.31 12.45
C THR A 608 -18.15 -6.14 10.96
N PHE A 609 -17.86 -7.16 10.16
CA PHE A 609 -18.06 -7.14 8.71
C PHE A 609 -19.42 -7.70 8.30
N LEU A 610 -19.99 -8.64 9.08
CA LEU A 610 -21.31 -9.21 8.83
C LEU A 610 -22.46 -8.23 9.17
N LEU A 611 -22.32 -7.49 10.29
CA LEU A 611 -23.39 -6.62 10.81
C LEU A 611 -23.92 -5.58 9.80
N PRO A 612 -23.08 -4.87 9.02
CA PRO A 612 -23.57 -3.95 7.99
C PRO A 612 -24.43 -4.63 6.93
N HIS A 613 -24.07 -5.84 6.51
CA HIS A 613 -24.77 -6.59 5.46
C HIS A 613 -26.10 -7.18 5.96
N LEU A 614 -26.17 -7.60 7.22
CA LEU A 614 -27.41 -8.11 7.81
C LEU A 614 -28.54 -7.07 7.80
N LYS A 615 -28.23 -5.76 7.82
CA LYS A 615 -29.23 -4.68 7.73
C LYS A 615 -30.01 -4.68 6.42
N ASP A 616 -29.53 -5.35 5.37
CA ASP A 616 -30.19 -5.43 4.07
C ASP A 616 -31.32 -6.50 4.01
N LEU A 617 -31.54 -7.23 5.10
CA LEU A 617 -32.63 -8.19 5.25
C LEU A 617 -33.97 -7.47 5.52
N SER A 618 -35.06 -8.02 4.98
CA SER A 618 -36.40 -7.51 5.28
C SER A 618 -36.88 -7.95 6.67
N ALA A 619 -37.75 -7.15 7.29
CA ALA A 619 -38.28 -7.47 8.62
C ALA A 619 -38.98 -8.85 8.70
N GLN A 620 -39.67 -9.28 7.64
CA GLN A 620 -40.32 -10.59 7.59
C GLN A 620 -39.29 -11.73 7.58
N GLN A 621 -38.20 -11.58 6.82
CA GLN A 621 -37.09 -12.53 6.79
C GLN A 621 -36.40 -12.62 8.16
N VAL A 622 -36.20 -11.49 8.83
CA VAL A 622 -35.59 -11.43 10.17
C VAL A 622 -36.48 -12.14 11.20
N ILE A 623 -37.79 -11.90 11.19
CA ILE A 623 -38.72 -12.58 12.12
C ILE A 623 -38.75 -14.09 11.86
N LEU A 624 -38.80 -14.52 10.60
CA LEU A 624 -38.77 -15.94 10.24
C LEU A 624 -37.47 -16.60 10.73
N PHE A 625 -36.33 -15.95 10.49
CA PHE A 625 -35.04 -16.49 10.89
C PHE A 625 -34.88 -16.52 12.41
N LEU A 626 -35.31 -15.49 13.13
CA LEU A 626 -35.30 -15.47 14.60
C LEU A 626 -36.20 -16.58 15.20
N ARG A 627 -37.37 -16.84 14.62
CA ARG A 627 -38.23 -17.97 15.04
C ARG A 627 -37.55 -19.31 14.83
N TYR A 628 -36.87 -19.47 13.70
CA TYR A 628 -36.11 -20.69 13.42
C TYR A 628 -34.93 -20.87 14.37
N LEU A 629 -34.17 -19.81 14.67
CA LEU A 629 -33.08 -19.88 15.66
C LEU A 629 -33.59 -20.19 17.07
N GLN A 630 -34.74 -19.64 17.47
CA GLN A 630 -35.38 -20.00 18.73
C GLN A 630 -35.77 -21.48 18.77
N TYR A 631 -36.35 -22.01 17.69
CA TYR A 631 -36.68 -23.43 17.56
C TYR A 631 -35.43 -24.31 17.65
N LEU A 632 -34.37 -23.98 16.90
CA LEU A 632 -33.09 -24.70 16.95
C LEU A 632 -32.51 -24.70 18.37
N TYR A 633 -32.54 -23.55 19.06
CA TYR A 633 -32.07 -23.45 20.43
C TYR A 633 -32.78 -24.43 21.35
N ILE A 634 -34.12 -24.46 21.31
CA ILE A 634 -34.94 -25.34 22.17
C ILE A 634 -34.58 -26.81 21.90
N LYS A 635 -34.51 -27.20 20.62
CA LYS A 635 -34.14 -28.58 20.24
C LYS A 635 -32.72 -28.97 20.63
N CYS A 636 -31.74 -28.07 20.47
CA CYS A 636 -30.37 -28.31 20.93
C CYS A 636 -30.27 -28.39 22.46
N SER A 637 -31.16 -27.71 23.19
CA SER A 637 -31.21 -27.77 24.66
C SER A 637 -31.90 -29.01 25.22
N GLU A 638 -32.74 -29.69 24.44
CA GLU A 638 -33.39 -30.95 24.80
C GLU A 638 -32.44 -32.15 24.64
N ASN A 639 -31.57 -32.12 23.63
CA ASN A 639 -30.69 -33.23 23.23
C ASN A 639 -29.31 -33.23 23.94
N VAL A 640 -29.25 -32.95 25.25
CA VAL A 640 -28.00 -32.75 26.04
C VAL A 640 -27.13 -34.02 26.21
N SER A 641 -27.39 -35.11 25.50
CA SER A 641 -26.58 -36.33 25.63
C SER A 641 -26.48 -37.09 24.32
N MET A 642 -25.29 -37.05 23.72
CA MET A 642 -24.57 -38.07 22.94
C MET A 642 -23.76 -37.40 21.82
N ASP A 643 -22.57 -36.89 22.15
CA ASP A 643 -21.57 -36.49 21.16
C ASP A 643 -21.04 -37.75 20.44
N PHE A 644 -21.56 -38.05 19.25
CA PHE A 644 -20.90 -38.93 18.30
C PHE A 644 -20.15 -38.10 17.25
N PRO A 645 -18.92 -38.50 16.85
CA PRO A 645 -18.14 -37.76 15.86
C PRO A 645 -18.80 -37.91 14.48
N GLY A 646 -19.40 -36.81 13.98
CA GLY A 646 -20.01 -36.74 12.65
C GLY A 646 -21.22 -35.81 12.50
N MET A 647 -21.70 -35.18 13.58
CA MET A 647 -22.92 -34.34 13.53
C MET A 647 -22.65 -32.89 13.10
N CYS A 648 -23.12 -32.48 11.92
CA CYS A 648 -23.11 -31.09 11.44
C CYS A 648 -24.28 -30.26 12.02
N SER A 649 -24.53 -30.31 13.33
CA SER A 649 -25.55 -29.47 13.97
C SER A 649 -24.91 -28.19 14.54
N PRO A 650 -25.53 -27.00 14.36
CA PRO A 650 -25.00 -25.76 14.89
C PRO A 650 -24.93 -25.81 16.42
N THR A 651 -23.86 -25.26 17.00
CA THR A 651 -23.69 -25.21 18.45
C THR A 651 -24.62 -24.17 19.09
N ILE A 652 -24.96 -24.37 20.38
CA ILE A 652 -25.79 -23.42 21.14
C ILE A 652 -25.18 -22.01 21.11
N ASN A 653 -23.85 -21.89 21.20
CA ASN A 653 -23.15 -20.61 21.15
C ASN A 653 -23.33 -19.92 19.79
N GLN A 654 -23.11 -20.64 18.68
CA GLN A 654 -23.33 -20.09 17.34
C GLN A 654 -24.78 -19.60 17.16
N ILE A 655 -25.77 -20.36 17.63
CA ILE A 655 -27.18 -19.95 17.56
C ILE A 655 -27.40 -18.63 18.32
N MET A 656 -26.87 -18.54 19.54
CA MET A 656 -26.97 -17.32 20.37
C MET A 656 -26.28 -16.12 19.74
N ASP A 657 -25.07 -16.30 19.18
CA ASP A 657 -24.32 -15.23 18.52
C ASP A 657 -25.09 -14.68 17.32
N TRP A 658 -25.65 -15.55 16.48
CA TRP A 658 -26.49 -15.15 15.36
C TRP A 658 -27.80 -14.45 15.79
N MET A 659 -28.42 -14.90 16.90
CA MET A 659 -29.58 -14.22 17.48
C MET A 659 -29.22 -12.80 17.96
N CYS A 660 -28.09 -12.63 18.63
CA CYS A 660 -27.57 -11.32 19.06
C CYS A 660 -27.31 -10.41 17.85
N LEU A 661 -26.60 -10.90 16.83
CA LEU A 661 -26.27 -10.13 15.62
C LEU A 661 -27.51 -9.66 14.86
N LEU A 662 -28.54 -10.50 14.73
CA LEU A 662 -29.80 -10.13 14.07
C LEU A 662 -30.56 -9.06 14.87
N LEU A 663 -30.57 -9.19 16.20
CA LEU A 663 -31.18 -8.19 17.07
C LEU A 663 -30.40 -6.86 16.98
N ASP A 664 -29.07 -6.88 17.03
CA ASP A 664 -28.24 -5.67 16.90
C ASP A 664 -28.43 -4.97 15.55
N ALA A 665 -28.61 -5.74 14.47
CA ALA A 665 -28.86 -5.19 13.14
C ALA A 665 -30.26 -4.56 13.00
N HIS A 666 -31.30 -5.15 13.60
CA HIS A 666 -32.71 -4.83 13.33
C HIS A 666 -33.56 -4.42 14.54
N PHE A 667 -32.96 -4.19 15.72
CA PHE A 667 -33.70 -3.96 16.97
C PHE A 667 -34.80 -2.90 16.85
N THR A 668 -34.48 -1.74 16.29
CA THR A 668 -35.42 -0.63 16.13
C THR A 668 -36.62 -0.99 15.24
N VAL A 669 -36.40 -1.78 14.19
CA VAL A 669 -37.44 -2.25 13.28
C VAL A 669 -38.29 -3.34 13.94
N VAL A 670 -37.65 -4.32 14.59
CA VAL A 670 -38.31 -5.46 15.24
C VAL A 670 -39.19 -5.00 16.41
N VAL A 671 -38.75 -4.04 17.23
CA VAL A 671 -39.54 -3.51 18.36
C VAL A 671 -40.82 -2.79 17.91
N MET A 672 -40.79 -2.16 16.74
CA MET A 672 -41.93 -1.42 16.20
C MET A 672 -42.99 -2.34 15.57
N LEU A 673 -42.66 -3.61 15.31
CA LEU A 673 -43.57 -4.58 14.69
C LEU A 673 -44.43 -5.31 15.73
N PRO A 674 -45.76 -5.32 15.59
CA PRO A 674 -46.64 -5.97 16.57
C PRO A 674 -46.45 -7.49 16.61
N GLU A 675 -46.14 -8.11 15.47
CA GLU A 675 -45.91 -9.55 15.30
C GLU A 675 -44.65 -10.06 16.03
N ALA A 676 -43.69 -9.17 16.27
CA ALA A 676 -42.44 -9.50 16.96
C ALA A 676 -42.54 -9.37 18.48
N LYS A 677 -43.58 -8.72 19.03
CA LYS A 677 -43.72 -8.51 20.48
C LYS A 677 -43.80 -9.84 21.25
N GLY A 678 -44.53 -10.82 20.73
CA GLY A 678 -44.62 -12.15 21.34
C GLY A 678 -43.27 -12.88 21.34
N LEU A 679 -42.55 -12.80 20.22
CA LEU A 679 -41.21 -13.38 20.05
C LEU A 679 -40.17 -12.71 20.96
N LEU A 680 -40.15 -11.38 21.03
CA LEU A 680 -39.25 -10.66 21.94
C LEU A 680 -39.56 -10.97 23.41
N PHE A 681 -40.84 -11.14 23.75
CA PHE A 681 -41.23 -11.52 25.10
C PHE A 681 -40.79 -12.95 25.45
N SER A 682 -40.93 -13.91 24.52
CA SER A 682 -40.42 -15.27 24.72
C SER A 682 -38.90 -15.29 24.86
N LEU A 683 -38.18 -14.58 23.99
CA LEU A 683 -36.72 -14.43 24.05
C LEU A 683 -36.26 -13.79 25.36
N HIS A 684 -36.91 -12.71 25.82
CA HIS A 684 -36.56 -12.07 27.08
C HIS A 684 -36.86 -12.96 28.30
N LYS A 685 -38.01 -13.63 28.33
CA LYS A 685 -38.34 -14.61 29.39
C LYS A 685 -37.30 -15.74 29.42
N PHE A 686 -36.90 -16.19 28.24
CA PHE A 686 -35.89 -17.23 28.04
C PHE A 686 -34.50 -16.80 28.54
N VAL A 687 -33.99 -15.65 28.09
CA VAL A 687 -32.69 -15.10 28.56
C VAL A 687 -32.71 -14.89 30.08
N ARG A 688 -33.82 -14.42 30.65
CA ARG A 688 -33.97 -14.30 32.11
C ARG A 688 -33.87 -15.65 32.82
N ALA A 689 -34.46 -16.71 32.25
CA ALA A 689 -34.35 -18.06 32.80
C ALA A 689 -32.91 -18.59 32.73
N GLN A 690 -32.22 -18.38 31.60
CA GLN A 690 -30.81 -18.78 31.44
C GLN A 690 -29.88 -18.03 32.40
N VAL A 691 -30.02 -16.71 32.53
CA VAL A 691 -29.22 -15.91 33.48
C VAL A 691 -29.43 -16.41 34.92
N ARG A 692 -30.68 -16.75 35.28
CA ARG A 692 -30.96 -17.37 36.59
C ARG A 692 -30.26 -18.71 36.73
N PHE A 693 -30.39 -19.60 35.74
CA PHE A 693 -29.74 -20.91 35.75
C PHE A 693 -28.22 -20.82 35.91
N TYR A 694 -27.54 -20.00 35.09
CA TYR A 694 -26.09 -19.79 35.19
C TYR A 694 -25.71 -19.12 36.52
N SER A 695 -26.54 -18.23 37.06
CA SER A 695 -26.27 -17.63 38.38
C SER A 695 -26.35 -18.66 39.51
N GLU A 696 -27.28 -19.62 39.45
CA GLU A 696 -27.35 -20.72 40.43
C GLU A 696 -26.19 -21.70 40.21
N LEU A 697 -25.82 -21.99 38.97
CA LEU A 697 -24.69 -22.87 38.64
C LEU A 697 -23.36 -22.28 39.15
N ASN A 698 -23.14 -20.98 38.98
CA ASN A 698 -21.96 -20.28 39.50
C ASN A 698 -21.88 -20.32 41.04
N LYS A 699 -23.02 -20.35 41.75
CA LYS A 699 -23.01 -20.53 43.22
C LYS A 699 -22.52 -21.93 43.60
N ILE A 700 -22.85 -22.93 42.80
CA ILE A 700 -22.46 -24.33 43.02
C ILE A 700 -20.99 -24.56 42.63
N GLU A 701 -20.48 -23.86 41.62
CA GLU A 701 -19.11 -24.00 41.11
C GLU A 701 -18.06 -23.85 42.23
N GLY A 702 -18.19 -22.84 43.09
CA GLY A 702 -17.27 -22.64 44.22
C GLY A 702 -17.27 -23.81 45.22
N SER A 703 -18.44 -24.40 45.48
CA SER A 703 -18.56 -25.60 46.31
C SER A 703 -17.99 -26.85 45.62
N LEU A 704 -18.14 -26.95 44.29
CA LEU A 704 -17.64 -28.05 43.48
C LEU A 704 -16.10 -28.03 43.37
N GLN A 705 -15.51 -26.83 43.21
CA GLN A 705 -14.06 -26.63 43.24
C GLN A 705 -13.47 -27.01 44.61
N GLU A 706 -14.16 -26.70 45.70
CA GLU A 706 -13.72 -27.08 47.05
C GLU A 706 -13.85 -28.60 47.28
N LEU A 707 -14.93 -29.22 46.80
CA LEU A 707 -15.11 -30.68 46.78
C LEU A 707 -14.03 -31.41 45.95
N GLN A 708 -13.60 -30.84 44.82
CA GLN A 708 -12.49 -31.37 44.04
C GLN A 708 -11.13 -31.21 44.74
N ARG A 709 -10.97 -30.18 45.59
CA ARG A 709 -9.77 -29.97 46.41
C ARG A 709 -9.71 -30.89 47.63
N ILE A 710 -10.86 -31.34 48.12
CA ILE A 710 -10.95 -32.38 49.14
C ILE A 710 -10.54 -33.72 48.49
N LYS A 711 -9.23 -33.94 48.37
CA LYS A 711 -8.68 -35.30 48.31
C LYS A 711 -9.15 -36.03 49.57
N PRO A 712 -9.48 -37.34 49.51
CA PRO A 712 -9.84 -38.07 50.71
C PRO A 712 -8.65 -37.97 51.68
N GLN A 713 -8.80 -37.18 52.74
CA GLN A 713 -7.88 -37.23 53.86
C GLN A 713 -8.06 -38.63 54.45
N LYS A 714 -7.09 -39.50 54.20
CA LYS A 714 -6.89 -40.65 55.08
C LYS A 714 -6.57 -40.05 56.44
N ASP A 715 -7.52 -40.09 57.36
CA ASP A 715 -7.25 -39.91 58.77
C ASP A 715 -6.29 -41.03 59.18
N PHE A 716 -4.99 -40.75 59.09
CA PHE A 716 -3.99 -41.60 59.68
C PHE A 716 -4.06 -41.36 61.19
N GLY A 717 -4.80 -42.24 61.89
CA GLY A 717 -4.65 -42.36 63.33
C GLY A 717 -3.17 -42.54 63.69
N LEU A 718 -2.75 -42.04 64.85
CA LEU A 718 -1.34 -41.95 65.27
C LEU A 718 -0.56 -43.29 65.27
N TYR A 719 -1.24 -44.42 65.07
CA TYR A 719 -0.60 -45.68 64.72
C TYR A 719 -1.55 -46.53 63.85
N SER A 720 -0.98 -47.29 62.92
CA SER A 720 -1.65 -48.39 62.23
C SER A 720 -0.76 -49.64 62.35
N ILE A 721 -1.36 -50.80 62.61
CA ILE A 721 -0.68 -52.10 62.48
C ILE A 721 -1.02 -52.64 61.10
N GLU A 722 -0.02 -52.75 60.24
CA GLU A 722 -0.15 -53.42 58.95
C GLU A 722 0.66 -54.72 58.98
N MET A 723 0.02 -55.85 58.67
CA MET A 723 0.70 -57.13 58.47
C MET A 723 1.17 -57.24 57.03
N LEU A 724 2.47 -57.44 56.85
CA LEU A 724 3.08 -57.76 55.57
C LEU A 724 3.45 -59.24 55.56
N GLU A 725 2.88 -59.99 54.63
CA GLU A 725 3.32 -61.36 54.34
C GLU A 725 4.62 -61.28 53.52
N LEU A 726 5.71 -61.81 54.09
CA LEU A 726 6.98 -61.94 53.39
C LEU A 726 6.92 -63.17 52.47
N VAL A 727 6.97 -62.94 51.16
CA VAL A 727 7.15 -63.98 50.13
C VAL A 727 8.63 -64.23 49.90
#